data_AF-A0A934S9A1-F1
#
_entry.id   AF-A0A934S9A1-F1
#
_cell.length_a   1.000
_cell.length_b   1.000
_cell.length_c   1.000
_cell.angle_alpha   90.00
_cell.angle_beta   90.00
_cell.angle_gamma   90.00
#
_symmetry.space_group_name_H-M   'P 1'
#
loop_
_entity.id
_entity.type
_entity.pdbx_description
1 polymer ?
#
loop_
_entity_poly.entity_id
_entity_poly.type
_entity_poly.pdbx_seq_one_letter_code
_entity_poly.pdbx_strand_id
1 'polypeptide(L)'
;MKVCVLTGGIASGKSTVGKILLSQLPTAVLFDSDRTVRSLLEGDPRIREQIGEGFGPQALTETGVNRDFLRSRVFGDAKARLQLEGILHPRVRKECLDSLREARNTGAGIFIADVPLFFETGFDFGQDQVLVVASSRATQIRRLRERGGFDDSLIEHVLSAQLPVEEKIRKADVIFWNEGPLSVLEAQVGRFSKDYLMTNTNESEAPHTDVAASEAAAVQVPSAPIPTSIDINEFRLKSLSDLQAMAEVVPTRIAGGITKSQLIYELLCFYGREGAELVCEGVVEPAKENFAMLRDPLRSFRPGADDIHIHSNMLREFGIRPGQLVKLKARIPRERDKFLTTEAILEIEGIPAAEFQQTKDFDHLTPLFPNERIHLEGEGPDFIGVRLIDLIAPLGKGQRGIIVAPPRGGKTILLKQIARSIQLNHPEAELLILLLDERPEEVTDFEETVGAEVFASTFDEPAKRHAQVADLVLERAKRLVEQKKDVILLLDSLTRLARGHNSASQGGPIGSGGLSPAALQKSRKFFGTARNVEEGGSLTILATALVETESRLDDVVFEEFKGTGNMEVRLDRELAERRVFPAIHIPQSGTRNDDRLYHPDEFLKVVDIRKQLAQLPIGDALTSLLSNLKGTKTNAELVLRGLR
;
A
#
# COMPACT_ATOMS: atom_id res chain seq x y z
N MET A 1 35.52 27.51 -13.21
CA MET A 1 34.17 28.03 -12.90
C MET A 1 33.15 27.07 -13.45
N LYS A 2 32.23 26.56 -12.61
CA LYS A 2 31.14 25.67 -13.02
C LYS A 2 29.95 26.48 -13.53
N VAL A 3 29.29 26.03 -14.57
CA VAL A 3 28.16 26.71 -15.22
C VAL A 3 26.91 25.86 -15.04
N CYS A 4 25.89 26.40 -14.38
CA CYS A 4 24.64 25.70 -14.13
C CYS A 4 23.46 26.47 -14.69
N VAL A 5 22.41 25.76 -15.09
CA VAL A 5 21.09 26.35 -15.31
C VAL A 5 20.17 25.99 -14.16
N LEU A 6 19.41 26.96 -13.66
CA LEU A 6 18.33 26.77 -12.70
C LEU A 6 17.00 26.89 -13.45
N THR A 7 16.21 25.81 -13.48
CA THR A 7 14.92 25.77 -14.16
C THR A 7 13.86 25.08 -13.30
N GLY A 8 12.61 25.06 -13.77
CA GLY A 8 11.48 24.56 -12.99
C GLY A 8 10.16 25.20 -13.39
N GLY A 9 9.04 24.58 -13.00
CA GLY A 9 7.70 25.05 -13.33
C GLY A 9 7.39 26.44 -12.76
N ILE A 10 6.32 27.08 -13.23
CA ILE A 10 5.82 28.30 -12.59
C ILE A 10 5.44 28.00 -11.12
N ALA A 11 5.70 28.95 -10.21
CA ALA A 11 5.44 28.81 -8.77
C ALA A 11 6.12 27.60 -8.07
N SER A 12 7.11 26.98 -8.71
CA SER A 12 7.93 25.90 -8.12
C SER A 12 8.89 26.38 -7.04
N GLY A 13 9.20 27.68 -6.97
CA GLY A 13 10.10 28.26 -5.96
C GLY A 13 11.56 28.48 -6.40
N LYS A 14 11.82 28.54 -7.72
CA LYS A 14 13.15 28.87 -8.29
C LYS A 14 13.83 30.07 -7.64
N SER A 15 13.13 31.20 -7.52
CA SER A 15 13.70 32.42 -6.92
C SER A 15 14.10 32.22 -5.45
N THR A 16 13.42 31.33 -4.72
CA THR A 16 13.79 30.98 -3.35
C THR A 16 15.08 30.16 -3.34
N VAL A 17 15.18 29.15 -4.21
CA VAL A 17 16.41 28.36 -4.39
C VAL A 17 17.58 29.23 -4.80
N GLY A 18 17.40 30.15 -5.76
CA GLY A 18 18.44 31.08 -6.20
C GLY A 18 18.97 31.96 -5.06
N LYS A 19 18.10 32.45 -4.17
CA LYS A 19 18.51 33.21 -2.99
C LYS A 19 19.32 32.37 -2.00
N ILE A 20 18.92 31.13 -1.77
CA ILE A 20 19.63 30.21 -0.87
C ILE A 20 21.00 29.83 -1.46
N LEU A 21 21.09 29.60 -2.77
CA LEU A 21 22.35 29.35 -3.45
C LEU A 21 23.32 30.52 -3.30
N LEU A 22 22.85 31.76 -3.49
CA LEU A 22 23.68 32.96 -3.28
C LEU A 22 24.13 33.15 -1.84
N SER A 23 23.32 32.77 -0.84
CA SER A 23 23.73 32.90 0.56
C SER A 23 24.73 31.84 0.99
N GLN A 24 24.73 30.67 0.35
CA GLN A 24 25.59 29.54 0.69
C GLN A 24 26.85 29.44 -0.17
N LEU A 25 26.88 30.10 -1.33
CA LEU A 25 28.01 30.10 -2.27
C LEU A 25 28.51 31.55 -2.46
N PRO A 26 29.53 31.98 -1.70
CA PRO A 26 29.97 33.39 -1.68
C PRO A 26 30.48 33.91 -3.02
N THR A 27 30.99 33.02 -3.87
CA THR A 27 31.54 33.33 -5.20
C THR A 27 30.57 33.02 -6.33
N ALA A 28 29.28 32.82 -6.03
CA ALA A 28 28.26 32.52 -7.03
C ALA A 28 27.77 33.79 -7.73
N VAL A 29 27.61 33.72 -9.05
CA VAL A 29 26.94 34.74 -9.85
C VAL A 29 25.61 34.15 -10.35
N LEU A 30 24.50 34.82 -10.06
CA LEU A 30 23.16 34.42 -10.51
C LEU A 30 22.66 35.38 -11.59
N PHE A 31 22.43 34.86 -12.79
CA PHE A 31 21.73 35.56 -13.86
C PHE A 31 20.21 35.32 -13.74
N ASP A 32 19.44 36.39 -13.63
CA ASP A 32 17.98 36.37 -13.48
C ASP A 32 17.32 36.82 -14.80
N SER A 33 16.72 35.88 -15.52
CA SER A 33 16.08 36.15 -16.82
C SER A 33 14.90 37.12 -16.68
N ASP A 34 14.09 37.01 -15.62
CA ASP A 34 12.91 37.88 -15.43
C ASP A 34 13.33 39.32 -15.16
N ARG A 35 14.38 39.52 -14.36
CA ARG A 35 14.96 40.84 -14.11
C ARG A 35 15.53 41.45 -15.39
N THR A 36 16.23 40.64 -16.19
CA THR A 36 16.82 41.08 -17.46
C THR A 36 15.74 41.52 -18.43
N VAL A 37 14.67 40.75 -18.58
CA VAL A 37 13.52 41.12 -19.43
C VAL A 37 12.91 42.45 -18.98
N ARG A 38 12.73 42.68 -17.67
CA ARG A 38 12.22 43.96 -17.15
C ARG A 38 13.15 45.12 -17.52
N SER A 39 14.46 44.96 -17.32
CA SER A 39 15.44 45.99 -17.67
C SER A 39 15.44 46.31 -19.16
N LEU A 40 15.29 45.31 -20.03
CA LEU A 40 15.23 45.49 -21.48
C LEU A 40 13.95 46.23 -21.92
N LEU A 41 12.81 45.89 -21.33
CA LEU A 41 11.52 46.55 -21.62
C LEU A 41 11.46 47.99 -21.11
N GLU A 42 12.19 48.30 -20.04
CA GLU A 42 12.22 49.63 -19.42
C GLU A 42 13.30 50.54 -20.02
N GLY A 43 14.41 49.98 -20.51
CA GLY A 43 15.62 50.77 -20.81
C GLY A 43 16.29 50.55 -22.17
N ASP A 44 15.91 49.55 -22.98
CA ASP A 44 16.55 49.32 -24.29
C ASP A 44 15.74 50.00 -25.44
N PRO A 45 16.26 51.08 -26.06
CA PRO A 45 15.55 51.80 -27.13
C PRO A 45 15.23 50.94 -28.34
N ARG A 46 16.06 49.93 -28.65
CA ARG A 46 15.86 49.03 -29.80
C ARG A 46 14.74 48.04 -29.53
N ILE A 47 14.64 47.53 -28.31
CA ILE A 47 13.52 46.68 -27.90
C ILE A 47 12.22 47.47 -27.94
N ARG A 48 12.24 48.73 -27.49
CA ARG A 48 11.08 49.63 -27.57
C ARG A 48 10.63 49.86 -29.01
N GLU A 49 11.57 50.12 -29.92
CA GLU A 49 11.29 50.28 -31.36
C GLU A 49 10.67 49.02 -31.97
N GLN A 50 11.31 47.85 -31.78
CA GLN A 50 10.83 46.56 -32.28
C GLN A 50 9.45 46.17 -31.72
N ILE A 51 9.17 46.48 -30.46
CA ILE A 51 7.85 46.28 -29.86
C ILE A 51 6.82 47.25 -30.45
N GLY A 52 7.20 48.50 -30.69
CA GLY A 52 6.34 49.49 -31.35
C GLY A 52 5.96 49.09 -32.78
N GLU A 53 6.93 48.60 -33.56
CA GLU A 53 6.70 48.08 -34.91
C GLU A 53 5.86 46.80 -34.90
N GLY A 54 6.10 45.91 -33.93
CA GLY A 54 5.45 44.60 -33.87
C GLY A 54 4.04 44.60 -33.28
N PHE A 55 3.78 45.46 -32.29
CA PHE A 55 2.53 45.46 -31.49
C PHE A 55 1.76 46.79 -31.56
N GLY A 56 2.29 47.77 -32.30
CA GLY A 56 1.66 49.07 -32.53
C GLY A 56 1.91 50.08 -31.40
N PRO A 57 1.46 51.34 -31.58
CA PRO A 57 1.75 52.44 -30.65
C PRO A 57 1.14 52.25 -29.25
N GLN A 58 0.09 51.44 -29.12
CA GLN A 58 -0.54 51.11 -27.84
C GLN A 58 0.35 50.25 -26.92
N ALA A 59 1.34 49.56 -27.50
CA ALA A 59 2.34 48.81 -26.75
C ALA A 59 3.42 49.71 -26.12
N LEU A 60 3.37 51.02 -26.34
CA LEU A 60 4.34 51.99 -25.82
C LEU A 60 3.68 52.90 -24.78
N THR A 61 4.49 53.35 -23.83
CA THR A 61 4.17 54.45 -22.90
C THR A 61 5.11 55.62 -23.18
N GLU A 62 4.98 56.74 -22.48
CA GLU A 62 5.89 57.90 -22.65
C GLU A 62 7.35 57.52 -22.34
N THR A 63 7.58 56.71 -21.30
CA THR A 63 8.92 56.38 -20.78
C THR A 63 9.41 54.97 -21.12
N GLY A 64 8.54 54.05 -21.57
CA GLY A 64 8.94 52.67 -21.87
C GLY A 64 7.86 51.84 -22.56
N VAL A 65 7.81 50.55 -22.30
CA VAL A 65 6.84 49.62 -22.89
C VAL A 65 5.59 49.42 -22.00
N ASN A 66 4.41 49.40 -22.61
CA ASN A 66 3.14 49.14 -21.93
C ASN A 66 2.98 47.64 -21.64
N ARG A 67 3.39 47.21 -20.45
CA ARG A 67 3.43 45.81 -20.02
C ARG A 67 2.04 45.18 -19.86
N ASP A 68 1.06 45.95 -19.42
CA ASP A 68 -0.32 45.46 -19.24
C ASP A 68 -0.98 45.20 -20.59
N PHE A 69 -0.78 46.11 -21.55
CA PHE A 69 -1.20 45.91 -22.94
C PHE A 69 -0.53 44.67 -23.54
N LEU A 70 0.80 44.55 -23.45
CA LEU A 70 1.50 43.36 -23.97
C LEU A 70 1.02 42.07 -23.32
N ARG A 71 0.84 42.05 -21.98
CA ARG A 71 0.36 40.88 -21.25
C ARG A 71 -1.02 40.46 -21.74
N SER A 72 -1.96 41.40 -21.89
CA SER A 72 -3.29 41.10 -22.42
C SER A 72 -3.27 40.56 -23.84
N ARG A 73 -2.35 41.04 -24.68
CA ARG A 73 -2.25 40.64 -26.09
C ARG A 73 -1.60 39.27 -26.26
N VAL A 74 -0.51 38.98 -25.55
CA VAL A 74 0.22 37.71 -25.66
C VAL A 74 -0.44 36.55 -24.91
N PHE A 75 -1.35 36.83 -23.99
CA PHE A 75 -1.98 35.82 -23.16
C PHE A 75 -3.01 34.95 -23.92
N GLY A 76 -3.67 35.49 -24.95
CA GLY A 76 -4.67 34.77 -25.76
C GLY A 76 -4.24 34.46 -27.20
N ASP A 77 -3.05 34.88 -27.61
CA ASP A 77 -2.59 34.80 -29.01
C ASP A 77 -1.17 34.22 -29.07
N ALA A 78 -1.08 32.94 -29.44
CA ALA A 78 0.19 32.23 -29.57
C ALA A 78 1.13 32.87 -30.61
N LYS A 79 0.59 33.51 -31.65
CA LYS A 79 1.39 34.21 -32.67
C LYS A 79 1.99 35.48 -32.11
N ALA A 80 1.19 36.25 -31.35
CA ALA A 80 1.66 37.43 -30.63
C ALA A 80 2.73 37.07 -29.59
N ARG A 81 2.56 35.96 -28.86
CA ARG A 81 3.56 35.45 -27.91
C ARG A 81 4.88 35.11 -28.59
N LEU A 82 4.87 34.35 -29.69
CA LEU A 82 6.07 33.99 -30.45
C LEU A 82 6.78 35.23 -31.01
N GLN A 83 6.03 36.25 -31.43
CA GLN A 83 6.59 37.51 -31.91
C GLN A 83 7.31 38.28 -30.79
N LEU A 84 6.73 38.34 -29.59
CA LEU A 84 7.38 38.98 -28.43
C LEU A 84 8.63 38.21 -27.98
N GLU A 85 8.53 36.88 -27.92
CA GLU A 85 9.66 36.00 -27.62
C GLU A 85 10.79 36.15 -28.64
N GLY A 86 10.47 36.31 -29.93
CA GLY A 86 11.44 36.56 -31.01
C GLY A 86 12.21 37.88 -30.89
N ILE A 87 11.62 38.89 -30.24
CA ILE A 87 12.27 40.17 -29.95
C ILE A 87 13.15 40.05 -28.70
N LEU A 88 12.62 39.44 -27.63
CA LEU A 88 13.28 39.43 -26.32
C LEU A 88 14.35 38.35 -26.17
N HIS A 89 14.09 37.11 -26.61
CA HIS A 89 14.97 35.97 -26.37
C HIS A 89 16.39 36.17 -26.93
N PRO A 90 16.61 36.66 -28.16
CA PRO A 90 17.98 36.89 -28.66
C PRO A 90 18.77 37.85 -27.77
N ARG A 91 18.10 38.88 -27.25
CA ARG A 91 18.73 39.90 -26.40
C ARG A 91 19.02 39.37 -25.00
N VAL A 92 18.09 38.62 -24.40
CA VAL A 92 18.27 37.96 -23.09
C VAL A 92 19.39 36.91 -23.17
N ARG A 93 19.46 36.13 -24.25
CA ARG A 93 20.54 35.16 -24.48
C ARG A 93 21.90 35.84 -24.56
N LYS A 94 21.98 36.96 -25.29
CA LYS A 94 23.22 37.76 -25.36
C LYS A 94 23.63 38.26 -23.98
N GLU A 95 22.70 38.82 -23.20
CA GLU A 95 22.98 39.32 -21.85
C GLU A 95 23.44 38.21 -20.90
N CYS A 96 22.85 37.02 -20.99
CA CYS A 96 23.27 35.85 -20.23
C CYS A 96 24.72 35.45 -20.57
N LEU A 97 25.07 35.43 -21.85
CA LEU A 97 26.43 35.10 -22.30
C LEU A 97 27.45 36.17 -21.91
N ASP A 98 27.08 37.44 -21.96
CA ASP A 98 27.95 38.55 -21.53
C ASP A 98 28.15 38.50 -20.00
N SER A 99 27.09 38.24 -19.22
CA SER A 99 27.16 38.02 -17.78
C SER A 99 28.00 36.79 -17.41
N LEU A 100 27.90 35.71 -18.17
CA LEU A 100 28.75 34.52 -18.01
C LEU A 100 30.23 34.84 -18.25
N ARG A 101 30.56 35.65 -19.26
CA ARG A 101 31.93 36.09 -19.54
C ARG A 101 32.47 36.98 -18.43
N GLU A 102 31.67 37.90 -17.94
CA GLU A 102 32.02 38.77 -16.82
C GLU A 102 32.27 37.97 -15.53
N ALA A 103 31.42 36.97 -15.25
CA ALA A 103 31.61 36.05 -14.11
C ALA A 103 32.94 35.28 -14.21
N ARG A 104 33.34 34.85 -15.43
CA ARG A 104 34.66 34.23 -15.64
C ARG A 104 35.80 35.20 -15.36
N ASN A 105 35.70 36.45 -15.84
CA ASN A 105 36.74 37.46 -15.68
C ASN A 105 36.90 37.92 -14.22
N THR A 106 35.81 37.90 -13.45
CA THR A 106 35.78 38.29 -12.03
C THR A 106 36.14 37.14 -11.08
N GLY A 107 36.45 35.95 -11.60
CA GLY A 107 36.88 34.80 -10.82
C GLY A 107 35.75 34.10 -10.06
N ALA A 108 34.51 34.18 -10.53
CA ALA A 108 33.38 33.48 -9.90
C ALA A 108 33.64 31.97 -9.88
N GLY A 109 33.28 31.32 -8.77
CA GLY A 109 33.37 29.86 -8.65
C GLY A 109 32.30 29.18 -9.50
N ILE A 110 31.06 29.67 -9.41
CA ILE A 110 29.90 29.11 -10.07
C ILE A 110 29.05 30.21 -10.71
N PHE A 111 28.58 29.96 -11.92
CA PHE A 111 27.59 30.79 -12.60
C PHE A 111 26.28 30.02 -12.70
N ILE A 112 25.17 30.63 -12.32
CA ILE A 112 23.85 30.02 -12.34
C ILE A 112 22.93 30.91 -13.18
N ALA A 113 22.32 30.39 -14.24
CA ALA A 113 21.30 31.11 -14.99
C ALA A 113 19.89 30.61 -14.64
N ASP A 114 19.03 31.47 -14.08
CA ASP A 114 17.59 31.18 -13.92
C ASP A 114 16.89 31.30 -15.27
N VAL A 115 16.53 30.16 -15.87
CA VAL A 115 15.88 30.07 -17.18
C VAL A 115 14.58 29.24 -17.03
N PRO A 116 13.42 29.89 -16.80
CA PRO A 116 12.16 29.20 -16.49
C PRO A 116 11.66 28.20 -17.55
N LEU A 117 11.96 28.43 -18.83
CA LEU A 117 11.54 27.62 -19.97
C LEU A 117 12.74 26.98 -20.69
N PHE A 118 13.76 26.58 -19.92
CA PHE A 118 15.02 26.07 -20.46
C PHE A 118 14.81 24.90 -21.44
N PHE A 119 14.05 23.88 -21.03
CA PHE A 119 13.81 22.70 -21.86
C PHE A 119 12.92 22.99 -23.07
N GLU A 120 11.99 23.93 -22.94
CA GLU A 120 11.04 24.30 -23.98
C GLU A 120 11.68 25.21 -25.05
N THR A 121 12.67 26.01 -24.66
CA THR A 121 13.34 26.96 -25.56
C THR A 121 14.63 26.44 -26.17
N GLY A 122 15.16 25.31 -25.68
CA GLY A 122 16.39 24.68 -26.15
C GLY A 122 17.61 25.60 -26.04
N PHE A 123 17.64 26.51 -25.06
CA PHE A 123 18.72 27.47 -24.91
C PHE A 123 19.95 26.80 -24.28
N ASP A 124 20.87 26.36 -25.12
CA ASP A 124 22.17 25.85 -24.70
C ASP A 124 23.21 26.98 -24.69
N PHE A 125 23.89 27.16 -23.56
CA PHE A 125 24.96 28.12 -23.38
C PHE A 125 26.24 27.47 -22.84
N GLY A 126 26.35 26.14 -22.97
CA GLY A 126 27.48 25.36 -22.47
C GLY A 126 27.43 25.15 -20.96
N GLN A 127 26.22 24.94 -20.41
CA GLN A 127 26.02 24.58 -19.01
C GLN A 127 26.55 23.17 -18.71
N ASP A 128 27.22 23.02 -17.58
CA ASP A 128 27.74 21.75 -17.05
C ASP A 128 26.65 20.94 -16.33
N GLN A 129 25.66 21.61 -15.74
CA GLN A 129 24.56 20.96 -14.99
C GLN A 129 23.22 21.68 -15.11
N VAL A 130 22.15 20.89 -15.06
CA VAL A 130 20.75 21.31 -15.05
C VAL A 130 20.15 21.09 -13.66
N LEU A 131 19.87 22.19 -12.96
CA LEU A 131 19.24 22.21 -11.64
C LEU A 131 17.74 22.45 -11.81
N VAL A 132 16.89 21.51 -11.37
CA VAL A 132 15.43 21.62 -11.50
C VAL A 132 14.79 21.82 -10.13
N VAL A 133 14.05 22.92 -9.97
CA VAL A 133 13.14 23.11 -8.83
C VAL A 133 11.77 22.53 -9.17
N ALA A 134 11.38 21.49 -8.44
CA ALA A 134 10.18 20.71 -8.72
C ALA A 134 9.17 20.80 -7.57
N SER A 135 7.89 20.83 -7.92
CA SER A 135 6.76 20.86 -6.99
C SER A 135 5.56 20.25 -7.71
N SER A 136 4.60 19.70 -6.97
CA SER A 136 3.38 19.13 -7.52
C SER A 136 2.54 20.19 -8.22
N ARG A 137 1.76 19.75 -9.22
CA ARG A 137 0.81 20.62 -9.92
C ARG A 137 -0.19 21.27 -8.96
N ALA A 138 -0.67 20.53 -7.97
CA ALA A 138 -1.58 21.03 -6.94
C ALA A 138 -0.95 22.20 -6.14
N THR A 139 0.31 22.07 -5.72
CA THR A 139 1.02 23.11 -5.00
C THR A 139 1.33 24.33 -5.89
N GLN A 140 1.62 24.13 -7.18
CA GLN A 140 1.80 25.24 -8.12
C GLN A 140 0.51 26.05 -8.29
N ILE A 141 -0.62 25.36 -8.47
CA ILE A 141 -1.96 25.99 -8.57
C ILE A 141 -2.27 26.77 -7.28
N ARG A 142 -2.07 26.16 -6.11
CA ARG A 142 -2.29 26.80 -4.81
C ARG A 142 -1.46 28.09 -4.67
N ARG A 143 -0.15 28.01 -4.91
CA ARG A 143 0.76 29.17 -4.81
C ARG A 143 0.45 30.27 -5.83
N LEU A 144 -0.06 29.92 -7.01
CA LEU A 144 -0.49 30.89 -8.02
C LEU A 144 -1.76 31.63 -7.60
N ARG A 145 -2.74 30.92 -7.04
CA ARG A 145 -3.97 31.52 -6.49
C ARG A 145 -3.64 32.48 -5.34
N GLU A 146 -2.72 32.12 -4.46
CA GLU A 146 -2.29 32.96 -3.33
C GLU A 146 -1.54 34.23 -3.74
N ARG A 147 -0.82 34.21 -4.88
CA ARG A 147 -0.05 35.38 -5.38
C ARG A 147 -0.91 36.50 -5.96
N GLY A 148 -2.19 36.25 -6.23
CA GLY A 148 -3.12 37.21 -6.86
C GLY A 148 -2.86 37.45 -8.35
N GLY A 149 -3.91 37.79 -9.12
CA GLY A 149 -3.80 38.10 -10.54
C GLY A 149 -3.69 36.90 -11.49
N PHE A 150 -4.14 35.71 -11.03
CA PHE A 150 -4.25 34.48 -11.81
C PHE A 150 -5.66 33.88 -11.60
N ASP A 151 -6.48 33.86 -12.65
CA ASP A 151 -7.74 33.09 -12.66
C ASP A 151 -7.48 31.63 -13.10
N ASP A 152 -8.45 30.74 -12.91
CA ASP A 152 -8.29 29.31 -13.17
C ASP A 152 -8.00 29.00 -14.66
N SER A 153 -8.52 29.81 -15.58
CA SER A 153 -8.25 29.68 -17.02
C SER A 153 -6.79 30.03 -17.35
N LEU A 154 -6.29 31.12 -16.75
CA LEU A 154 -4.91 31.59 -16.86
C LEU A 154 -3.91 30.64 -16.20
N ILE A 155 -4.25 30.02 -15.08
CA ILE A 155 -3.39 29.00 -14.45
C ILE A 155 -3.23 27.78 -15.37
N GLU A 156 -4.33 27.26 -15.90
CA GLU A 156 -4.31 26.10 -16.80
C GLU A 156 -3.56 26.40 -18.11
N HIS A 157 -3.74 27.58 -18.68
CA HIS A 157 -3.04 27.98 -19.90
C HIS A 157 -1.51 28.09 -19.69
N VAL A 158 -1.08 28.62 -18.54
CA VAL A 158 0.35 28.74 -18.24
C VAL A 158 0.98 27.39 -17.92
N LEU A 159 0.29 26.51 -17.20
CA LEU A 159 0.80 25.18 -16.87
C LEU A 159 0.86 24.26 -18.10
N SER A 160 -0.11 24.32 -19.01
CA SER A 160 -0.12 23.52 -20.24
C SER A 160 0.95 23.94 -21.27
N ALA A 161 1.41 25.18 -21.21
CA ALA A 161 2.51 25.68 -22.03
C ALA A 161 3.91 25.27 -21.52
N GLN A 162 4.00 24.52 -20.42
CA GLN A 162 5.25 24.05 -19.83
C GLN A 162 5.38 22.54 -19.96
N LEU A 163 6.61 22.05 -20.06
CA LEU A 163 6.87 20.62 -20.00
C LEU A 163 6.46 20.08 -18.62
N PRO A 164 5.81 18.89 -18.53
CA PRO A 164 5.43 18.29 -17.25
C PRO A 164 6.61 18.15 -16.28
N VAL A 165 6.35 18.26 -14.98
CA VAL A 165 7.42 18.27 -13.96
C VAL A 165 8.19 16.95 -13.94
N GLU A 166 7.53 15.83 -14.22
CA GLU A 166 8.12 14.50 -14.31
C GLU A 166 9.15 14.41 -15.45
N GLU A 167 8.83 15.02 -16.59
CA GLU A 167 9.73 15.11 -17.74
C GLU A 167 10.92 16.05 -17.48
N LYS A 168 10.69 17.16 -16.74
CA LYS A 168 11.78 18.05 -16.29
C LYS A 168 12.72 17.34 -15.32
N ILE A 169 12.17 16.57 -14.38
CA ILE A 169 12.92 15.77 -13.40
C ILE A 169 13.80 14.72 -14.11
N ARG A 170 13.29 14.04 -15.14
CA ARG A 170 14.06 13.05 -15.91
C ARG A 170 15.30 13.62 -16.60
N LYS A 171 15.27 14.92 -16.92
CA LYS A 171 16.34 15.64 -17.62
C LYS A 171 17.21 16.48 -16.69
N ALA A 172 17.04 16.34 -15.37
CA ALA A 172 17.76 17.11 -14.36
C ALA A 172 19.01 16.36 -13.89
N ASP A 173 20.10 17.09 -13.67
CA ASP A 173 21.27 16.59 -12.96
C ASP A 173 21.09 16.70 -11.44
N VAL A 174 20.39 17.75 -10.99
CA VAL A 174 20.08 18.00 -9.58
C VAL A 174 18.63 18.45 -9.46
N ILE A 175 17.92 17.93 -8.46
CA ILE A 175 16.51 18.22 -8.22
C ILE A 175 16.37 18.84 -6.84
N PHE A 176 15.70 19.99 -6.76
CA PHE A 176 15.27 20.63 -5.53
C PHE A 176 13.75 20.50 -5.41
N TRP A 177 13.28 19.57 -4.58
CA TRP A 177 11.87 19.30 -4.36
C TRP A 177 11.27 20.27 -3.33
N ASN A 178 10.27 21.05 -3.74
CA ASN A 178 9.71 22.16 -2.96
C ASN A 178 8.20 21.96 -2.68
N GLU A 179 7.84 20.80 -2.13
CA GLU A 179 6.51 20.52 -1.56
C GLU A 179 6.44 20.69 -0.02
N GLY A 180 7.56 20.99 0.62
CA GLY A 180 7.70 21.08 2.08
C GLY A 180 7.99 22.48 2.62
N PRO A 181 8.30 22.59 3.93
CA PRO A 181 8.69 23.85 4.56
C PRO A 181 10.04 24.37 4.02
N LEU A 182 10.29 25.68 4.18
CA LEU A 182 11.49 26.34 3.64
C LEU A 182 12.80 25.70 4.11
N SER A 183 12.85 25.21 5.35
CA SER A 183 14.02 24.52 5.93
C SER A 183 14.44 23.28 5.13
N VAL A 184 13.49 22.55 4.55
CA VAL A 184 13.74 21.36 3.72
C VAL A 184 14.35 21.75 2.38
N LEU A 185 13.90 22.87 1.82
CA LEU A 185 14.48 23.44 0.61
C LEU A 185 15.91 23.96 0.89
N GLU A 186 16.11 24.64 2.02
CA GLU A 186 17.41 25.14 2.46
C GLU A 186 18.44 24.02 2.66
N ALA A 187 18.00 22.89 3.21
CA ALA A 187 18.84 21.71 3.40
C ALA A 187 19.25 21.06 2.07
N GLN A 188 18.32 20.92 1.12
CA GLN A 188 18.62 20.37 -0.21
C GLN A 188 19.63 21.23 -0.97
N VAL A 189 19.42 22.56 -0.95
CA VAL A 189 20.37 23.53 -1.54
C VAL A 189 21.70 23.50 -0.79
N GLY A 190 21.67 23.35 0.54
CA GLY A 190 22.84 23.19 1.41
C GLY A 190 23.74 22.02 1.03
N ARG A 191 23.15 20.87 0.70
CA ARG A 191 23.90 19.68 0.24
C ARG A 191 24.60 19.95 -1.08
N PHE A 192 23.87 20.50 -2.06
CA PHE A 192 24.45 20.88 -3.35
C PHE A 192 25.61 21.86 -3.19
N SER A 193 25.43 22.90 -2.35
CA SER A 193 26.47 23.90 -2.08
C SER A 193 27.72 23.30 -1.45
N LYS A 194 27.56 22.38 -0.47
CA LYS A 194 28.67 21.68 0.18
C LYS A 194 29.40 20.75 -0.78
N ASP A 195 28.67 19.94 -1.54
CA ASP A 195 29.24 19.02 -2.52
C ASP A 195 30.09 19.77 -3.55
N TYR A 196 29.57 20.90 -4.04
CA TYR A 196 30.30 21.77 -4.95
C TYR A 196 31.61 22.29 -4.35
N LEU A 197 31.61 22.78 -3.10
CA LEU A 197 32.80 23.29 -2.42
C LEU A 197 33.84 22.18 -2.14
N MET A 198 33.39 20.96 -1.83
CA MET A 198 34.27 19.79 -1.62
C MET A 198 34.93 19.31 -2.91
N THR A 199 34.22 19.37 -4.05
CA THR A 199 34.81 18.99 -5.35
C THR A 199 35.85 19.98 -5.87
N ASN A 200 35.74 21.27 -5.52
CA ASN A 200 36.69 22.31 -5.95
C ASN A 200 37.92 22.46 -5.04
N THR A 201 37.94 21.84 -3.85
CA THR A 201 39.09 21.89 -2.93
C THR A 201 40.16 20.82 -3.24
N ASN A 202 39.85 19.85 -4.13
CA ASN A 202 40.77 18.76 -4.50
C ASN A 202 41.62 19.04 -5.78
N GLU A 203 41.48 20.22 -6.41
CA GLU A 203 42.22 20.55 -7.65
C GLU A 203 43.34 21.59 -7.48
N SER A 204 43.72 22.00 -6.26
CA SER A 204 44.88 22.88 -6.06
C SER A 204 45.83 22.37 -4.97
N GLU A 205 47.01 21.96 -5.43
CA GLU A 205 48.27 21.56 -4.77
C GLU A 205 48.40 21.62 -3.24
N ALA A 206 48.90 20.52 -2.66
CA ALA A 206 49.58 20.53 -1.36
C ALA A 206 50.88 21.36 -1.41
N PRO A 207 51.28 21.99 -0.29
CA PRO A 207 52.34 21.34 0.48
C PRO A 207 52.15 21.38 2.00
N HIS A 208 52.78 20.40 2.65
CA HIS A 208 52.91 20.25 4.10
C HIS A 208 53.36 21.53 4.82
N THR A 209 52.76 21.83 5.97
CA THR A 209 53.47 22.29 7.18
C THR A 209 52.63 21.99 8.43
N ASP A 210 53.29 21.42 9.43
CA ASP A 210 52.79 21.29 10.80
C ASP A 210 52.47 22.67 11.39
N VAL A 211 51.22 22.88 11.83
CA VAL A 211 50.92 23.85 12.89
C VAL A 211 49.82 23.28 13.79
N ALA A 212 50.10 23.37 15.09
CA ALA A 212 49.36 22.86 16.22
C ALA A 212 47.88 23.31 16.29
N ALA A 213 47.10 22.43 16.93
CA ALA A 213 45.81 22.63 17.57
C ALA A 213 45.27 24.07 17.63
N SER A 214 44.15 24.30 16.94
CA SER A 214 43.10 25.17 17.45
C SER A 214 41.74 24.52 17.17
N GLU A 215 41.00 24.28 18.24
CA GLU A 215 39.61 23.85 18.26
C GLU A 215 38.75 24.81 17.41
N ALA A 216 38.31 24.36 16.24
CA ALA A 216 37.24 25.00 15.49
C ALA A 216 35.98 24.15 15.68
N ALA A 217 35.03 24.70 16.45
CA ALA A 217 33.79 24.08 16.87
C ALA A 217 33.05 23.39 15.72
N ALA A 218 32.81 22.09 15.89
CA ALA A 218 31.92 21.32 15.05
C ALA A 218 30.53 21.95 15.07
N VAL A 219 30.05 22.39 13.91
CA VAL A 219 28.63 22.72 13.71
C VAL A 219 27.85 21.42 13.85
N GLN A 220 27.30 21.19 15.04
CA GLN A 220 26.34 20.12 15.30
C GLN A 220 25.10 20.38 14.43
N VAL A 221 24.97 19.62 13.33
CA VAL A 221 23.67 19.38 12.72
C VAL A 221 22.81 18.75 13.82
N PRO A 222 21.59 19.24 14.10
CA PRO A 222 20.74 18.60 15.09
C PRO A 222 20.52 17.14 14.65
N SER A 223 21.22 16.22 15.30
CA SER A 223 21.05 14.79 15.09
C SER A 223 19.67 14.43 15.57
N ALA A 224 18.88 13.73 14.76
CA ALA A 224 17.68 13.08 15.26
C ALA A 224 18.06 12.31 16.54
N PRO A 225 17.30 12.42 17.65
CA PRO A 225 17.59 11.64 18.85
C PRO A 225 17.61 10.16 18.45
N ILE A 226 18.77 9.52 18.60
CA ILE A 226 18.93 8.10 18.26
C ILE A 226 18.14 7.32 19.30
N PRO A 227 17.04 6.65 18.92
CA PRO A 227 16.29 5.85 19.88
C PRO A 227 17.12 4.65 20.32
N THR A 228 17.04 4.30 21.60
CA THR A 228 17.74 3.12 22.15
C THR A 228 17.25 1.83 21.48
N SER A 229 15.96 1.75 21.17
CA SER A 229 15.33 0.62 20.50
C SER A 229 14.24 1.12 19.55
N ILE A 230 14.04 0.41 18.45
CA ILE A 230 12.99 0.64 17.45
C ILE A 230 12.19 -0.64 17.31
N ASP A 231 10.89 -0.54 17.57
CA ASP A 231 9.92 -1.54 17.14
C ASP A 231 9.63 -1.31 15.65
N ILE A 232 10.01 -2.28 14.81
CA ILE A 232 9.83 -2.22 13.36
C ILE A 232 8.34 -2.23 12.99
N ASN A 233 7.50 -2.96 13.73
CA ASN A 233 6.06 -3.03 13.46
C ASN A 233 5.41 -1.65 13.66
N GLU A 234 5.72 -0.95 14.75
CA GLU A 234 5.26 0.43 14.96
C GLU A 234 5.86 1.41 13.93
N PHE A 235 7.14 1.22 13.59
CA PHE A 235 7.83 2.06 12.62
C PHE A 235 7.16 2.00 11.23
N ARG A 236 6.68 0.82 10.83
CA ARG A 236 5.96 0.58 9.57
C ARG A 236 4.63 1.34 9.47
N LEU A 237 3.99 1.66 10.59
CA LEU A 237 2.72 2.38 10.66
C LEU A 237 2.85 3.89 10.42
N LYS A 238 4.07 4.45 10.55
CA LYS A 238 4.33 5.87 10.27
C LYS A 238 3.88 6.26 8.86
N SER A 239 3.38 7.49 8.72
CA SER A 239 2.96 8.00 7.41
C SER A 239 4.18 8.14 6.47
N LEU A 240 3.94 8.13 5.16
CA LEU A 240 5.02 8.34 4.19
C LEU A 240 5.69 9.71 4.40
N SER A 241 4.90 10.74 4.73
CA SER A 241 5.40 12.08 5.05
C SER A 241 6.32 12.09 6.27
N ASP A 242 5.98 11.37 7.34
CA ASP A 242 6.82 11.31 8.55
C ASP A 242 8.14 10.60 8.24
N LEU A 243 8.09 9.49 7.51
CA LEU A 243 9.28 8.74 7.10
C LEU A 243 10.19 9.58 6.19
N GLN A 244 9.60 10.38 5.30
CA GLN A 244 10.37 11.31 4.46
C GLN A 244 11.03 12.40 5.30
N ALA A 245 10.32 12.99 6.26
CA ALA A 245 10.90 13.96 7.20
C ALA A 245 12.04 13.33 8.04
N MET A 246 11.89 12.08 8.47
CA MET A 246 12.96 11.33 9.15
C MET A 246 14.16 11.10 8.23
N ALA A 247 13.96 10.79 6.94
CA ALA A 247 15.04 10.60 5.98
C ALA A 247 15.82 11.88 5.66
N GLU A 248 15.21 13.04 5.83
CA GLU A 248 15.86 14.34 5.60
C GLU A 248 16.86 14.71 6.69
N VAL A 249 16.64 14.26 7.93
CA VAL A 249 17.55 14.51 9.07
C VAL A 249 18.68 13.48 9.18
N VAL A 250 18.60 12.39 8.42
CA VAL A 250 19.64 11.36 8.36
C VAL A 250 20.80 11.85 7.47
N PRO A 251 22.07 11.75 7.90
CA PRO A 251 23.25 12.17 7.12
C PRO A 251 23.50 11.31 5.87
N THR A 252 22.88 10.13 5.78
CA THR A 252 23.04 9.20 4.66
C THR A 252 22.17 9.61 3.47
N ARG A 253 22.74 9.63 2.25
CA ARG A 253 21.99 9.91 1.02
C ARG A 253 21.03 8.77 0.69
N ILE A 254 19.74 9.00 0.92
CA ILE A 254 18.66 8.09 0.51
C ILE A 254 18.21 8.46 -0.91
N ALA A 255 18.12 7.48 -1.80
CA ALA A 255 17.69 7.70 -3.19
C ALA A 255 16.23 8.16 -3.26
N GLY A 256 15.93 9.14 -4.13
CA GLY A 256 14.56 9.57 -4.40
C GLY A 256 13.78 8.56 -5.24
N GLY A 257 12.45 8.55 -5.12
CA GLY A 257 11.57 7.67 -5.92
C GLY A 257 11.52 6.20 -5.46
N ILE A 258 12.05 5.90 -4.27
CA ILE A 258 11.97 4.57 -3.66
C ILE A 258 10.60 4.31 -3.04
N THR A 259 10.24 3.03 -2.89
CA THR A 259 8.98 2.62 -2.25
C THR A 259 8.99 2.90 -0.75
N LYS A 260 7.81 2.96 -0.11
CA LYS A 260 7.70 3.13 1.36
C LYS A 260 8.52 2.07 2.12
N SER A 261 8.45 0.80 1.70
CA SER A 261 9.24 -0.29 2.29
C SER A 261 10.74 -0.09 2.15
N GLN A 262 11.22 0.37 0.99
CA GLN A 262 12.64 0.67 0.81
C GLN A 262 13.07 1.85 1.70
N LEU A 263 12.25 2.90 1.81
CA LEU A 263 12.52 4.03 2.69
C LEU A 263 12.63 3.60 4.15
N ILE A 264 11.70 2.75 4.60
CA ILE A 264 11.75 2.15 5.95
C ILE A 264 13.05 1.36 6.12
N TYR A 265 13.39 0.51 5.17
CA TYR A 265 14.63 -0.27 5.21
C TYR A 265 15.88 0.61 5.34
N GLU A 266 16.01 1.68 4.55
CA GLU A 266 17.16 2.59 4.61
C GLU A 266 17.26 3.30 5.97
N LEU A 267 16.12 3.75 6.51
CA LEU A 267 16.05 4.38 7.82
C LEU A 267 16.42 3.41 8.95
N LEU A 268 15.90 2.18 8.93
CA LEU A 268 16.24 1.14 9.90
C LEU A 268 17.73 0.79 9.82
N CYS A 269 18.30 0.72 8.62
CA CYS A 269 19.74 0.53 8.43
C CYS A 269 20.56 1.68 9.01
N PHE A 270 20.11 2.93 8.86
CA PHE A 270 20.77 4.08 9.48
C PHE A 270 20.71 4.00 11.00
N TYR A 271 19.53 3.90 11.60
CA TYR A 271 19.40 3.87 13.06
C TYR A 271 20.12 2.67 13.67
N GLY A 272 20.08 1.51 13.01
CA GLY A 272 20.84 0.33 13.44
C GLY A 272 22.36 0.52 13.39
N ARG A 273 22.91 1.30 12.45
CA ARG A 273 24.34 1.67 12.44
C ARG A 273 24.69 2.61 13.58
N GLU A 274 23.79 3.51 13.93
CA GLU A 274 23.93 4.45 15.05
C GLU A 274 23.70 3.79 16.42
N GLY A 275 23.43 2.48 16.46
CA GLY A 275 23.35 1.69 17.68
C GLY A 275 21.94 1.46 18.23
N ALA A 276 20.88 1.81 17.49
CA ALA A 276 19.52 1.47 17.87
C ALA A 276 19.28 -0.04 17.77
N GLU A 277 18.73 -0.65 18.81
CA GLU A 277 18.27 -2.04 18.74
C GLU A 277 17.02 -2.15 17.87
N LEU A 278 17.01 -3.07 16.91
CA LEU A 278 15.84 -3.27 16.04
C LEU A 278 15.09 -4.51 16.52
N VAL A 279 13.82 -4.36 16.88
CA VAL A 279 12.95 -5.46 17.31
C VAL A 279 11.79 -5.57 16.33
N CYS A 280 11.43 -6.79 15.96
CA CYS A 280 10.30 -7.03 15.06
C CYS A 280 9.61 -8.33 15.42
N GLU A 281 8.29 -8.32 15.26
CA GLU A 281 7.44 -9.48 15.31
C GLU A 281 6.80 -9.73 13.94
N GLY A 282 6.64 -10.99 13.56
CA GLY A 282 5.94 -11.35 12.34
C GLY A 282 5.80 -12.84 12.15
N VAL A 283 5.24 -13.23 11.02
CA VAL A 283 4.94 -14.64 10.71
C VAL A 283 6.02 -15.21 9.79
N VAL A 284 6.50 -16.40 10.13
CA VAL A 284 7.59 -17.08 9.41
C VAL A 284 7.09 -17.67 8.10
N GLU A 285 7.63 -17.20 6.98
CA GLU A 285 7.43 -17.76 5.65
C GLU A 285 8.69 -18.48 5.15
N PRO A 286 8.61 -19.77 4.76
CA PRO A 286 9.75 -20.48 4.20
C PRO A 286 10.14 -19.94 2.82
N ALA A 287 11.45 -19.79 2.57
CA ALA A 287 12.00 -19.45 1.26
C ALA A 287 12.67 -20.67 0.58
N LYS A 288 13.07 -20.51 -0.68
CA LYS A 288 13.57 -21.61 -1.53
C LYS A 288 14.95 -22.17 -1.16
N GLU A 289 15.73 -21.50 -0.30
CA GLU A 289 17.15 -21.83 -0.06
C GLU A 289 17.47 -22.02 1.43
N ASN A 290 16.67 -22.83 2.13
CA ASN A 290 16.84 -23.17 3.55
C ASN A 290 16.80 -22.00 4.54
N PHE A 291 16.42 -20.80 4.12
CA PHE A 291 16.14 -19.67 5.01
C PHE A 291 14.64 -19.37 5.03
N ALA A 292 14.22 -18.52 5.97
CA ALA A 292 12.86 -18.02 6.04
C ALA A 292 12.86 -16.48 6.06
N MET A 293 11.72 -15.90 5.70
CA MET A 293 11.46 -14.47 5.83
C MET A 293 10.41 -14.26 6.90
N LEU A 294 10.64 -13.31 7.80
CA LEU A 294 9.64 -12.82 8.74
C LEU A 294 8.75 -11.81 8.00
N ARG A 295 7.47 -12.13 7.84
CA ARG A 295 6.48 -11.34 7.11
C ARG A 295 5.55 -10.59 8.05
N ASP A 296 5.13 -9.41 7.62
CA ASP A 296 4.16 -8.59 8.33
C ASP A 296 2.71 -9.06 8.04
N PRO A 297 1.96 -9.53 9.06
CA PRO A 297 0.55 -9.90 8.91
C PRO A 297 -0.32 -8.72 8.45
N LEU A 298 -0.05 -7.49 8.93
CA LEU A 298 -0.84 -6.30 8.60
C LEU A 298 -0.76 -5.91 7.11
N ARG A 299 0.24 -6.41 6.39
CA ARG A 299 0.38 -6.22 4.94
C ARG A 299 -0.03 -7.46 4.16
N SER A 300 -0.83 -8.34 4.76
CA SER A 300 -1.22 -9.64 4.19
C SER A 300 -0.02 -10.49 3.76
N PHE A 301 1.12 -10.38 4.46
CA PHE A 301 2.38 -11.04 4.11
C PHE A 301 2.96 -10.63 2.75
N ARG A 302 2.66 -9.43 2.26
CA ARG A 302 3.23 -8.91 1.02
C ARG A 302 4.75 -8.71 1.20
N PRO A 303 5.59 -9.24 0.29
CA PRO A 303 7.04 -9.05 0.39
C PRO A 303 7.43 -7.58 0.36
N GLY A 304 8.27 -7.17 1.31
CA GLY A 304 8.85 -5.84 1.43
C GLY A 304 10.37 -5.87 1.50
N ALA A 305 11.02 -4.73 1.20
CA ALA A 305 12.45 -4.55 1.42
C ALA A 305 12.82 -4.56 2.91
N ASP A 306 11.86 -4.21 3.77
CA ASP A 306 11.95 -4.15 5.22
C ASP A 306 11.62 -5.47 5.92
N ASP A 307 11.49 -6.57 5.18
CA ASP A 307 11.32 -7.91 5.76
C ASP A 307 12.63 -8.46 6.33
N ILE A 308 12.52 -9.37 7.29
CA ILE A 308 13.68 -9.86 8.04
C ILE A 308 14.02 -11.28 7.62
N HIS A 309 15.27 -11.47 7.22
CA HIS A 309 15.84 -12.77 6.90
C HIS A 309 16.18 -13.55 8.18
N ILE A 310 15.62 -14.75 8.31
CA ILE A 310 15.89 -15.67 9.42
C ILE A 310 16.85 -16.77 8.94
N HIS A 311 17.97 -16.89 9.63
CA HIS A 311 18.96 -17.92 9.34
C HIS A 311 18.43 -19.33 9.60
N SER A 312 18.80 -20.27 8.73
CA SER A 312 18.46 -21.69 8.80
C SER A 312 18.83 -22.36 10.12
N ASN A 313 19.91 -21.89 10.77
CA ASN A 313 20.36 -22.41 12.06
C ASN A 313 19.37 -22.06 13.17
N MET A 314 18.87 -20.82 13.21
CA MET A 314 17.87 -20.39 14.19
C MET A 314 16.56 -21.17 14.03
N LEU A 315 16.14 -21.41 12.78
CA LEU A 315 14.94 -22.22 12.51
C LEU A 315 15.08 -23.65 13.07
N ARG A 316 16.26 -24.27 12.89
CA ARG A 316 16.52 -25.63 13.37
C ARG A 316 16.72 -25.69 14.88
N GLU A 317 17.44 -24.73 15.45
CA GLU A 317 17.75 -24.65 16.88
C GLU A 317 16.48 -24.51 17.72
N PHE A 318 15.57 -23.62 17.34
CA PHE A 318 14.33 -23.36 18.05
C PHE A 318 13.13 -24.18 17.51
N GLY A 319 13.35 -25.04 16.51
CA GLY A 319 12.28 -25.85 15.91
C GLY A 319 11.16 -25.02 15.27
N ILE A 320 11.50 -23.83 14.73
CA ILE A 320 10.53 -22.89 14.18
C ILE A 320 9.96 -23.44 12.86
N ARG A 321 8.63 -23.47 12.77
CA ARG A 321 7.84 -23.93 11.62
C ARG A 321 7.19 -22.77 10.87
N PRO A 322 6.84 -22.97 9.58
CA PRO A 322 6.04 -22.02 8.82
C PRO A 322 4.75 -21.61 9.56
N GLY A 323 4.36 -20.35 9.42
CA GLY A 323 3.15 -19.81 10.04
C GLY A 323 3.30 -19.45 11.53
N GLN A 324 4.45 -19.71 12.15
CA GLN A 324 4.66 -19.29 13.54
C GLN A 324 4.89 -17.78 13.64
N LEU A 325 4.30 -17.18 14.67
CA LEU A 325 4.58 -15.81 15.09
C LEU A 325 5.89 -15.80 15.88
N VAL A 326 6.85 -15.00 15.43
CA VAL A 326 8.18 -14.91 16.04
C VAL A 326 8.53 -13.45 16.25
N LYS A 327 8.93 -13.14 17.48
CA LYS A 327 9.52 -11.86 17.85
C LYS A 327 11.01 -12.02 17.98
N LEU A 328 11.76 -11.15 17.32
CA LEU A 328 13.21 -11.26 17.22
C LEU A 328 13.89 -9.90 17.26
N LYS A 329 15.17 -9.93 17.64
CA LYS A 329 16.09 -8.81 17.43
C LYS A 329 16.70 -8.94 16.05
N ALA A 330 16.68 -7.86 15.29
CA ALA A 330 17.24 -7.77 13.96
C ALA A 330 18.52 -6.93 13.98
N ARG A 331 19.44 -7.28 13.08
CA ARG A 331 20.65 -6.52 12.78
C ARG A 331 20.63 -6.05 11.34
N ILE A 332 21.39 -5.00 11.08
CA ILE A 332 21.65 -4.51 9.73
C ILE A 332 22.36 -5.59 8.88
N PRO A 333 22.14 -5.59 7.56
CA PRO A 333 22.84 -6.50 6.66
C PRO A 333 24.35 -6.25 6.69
N ARG A 334 25.13 -7.33 6.65
CA ARG A 334 26.58 -7.27 6.34
C ARG A 334 26.77 -7.10 4.84
N GLU A 335 27.99 -6.84 4.36
CA GLU A 335 28.30 -6.58 2.94
C GLU A 335 27.72 -7.60 1.93
N ARG A 336 27.41 -8.83 2.36
CA ARG A 336 26.83 -9.89 1.52
C ARG A 336 25.31 -10.07 1.68
N ASP A 337 24.71 -9.48 2.71
CA ASP A 337 23.30 -9.64 3.04
C ASP A 337 22.47 -8.54 2.34
N LYS A 338 21.29 -8.90 1.80
CA LYS A 338 20.39 -7.93 1.13
C LYS A 338 19.28 -7.39 2.03
N PHE A 339 18.98 -8.08 3.13
CA PHE A 339 17.86 -7.80 4.01
C PHE A 339 18.36 -7.59 5.45
N LEU A 340 17.55 -6.92 6.26
CA LEU A 340 17.70 -7.01 7.71
C LEU A 340 17.71 -8.48 8.11
N THR A 341 18.56 -8.85 9.06
CA THR A 341 18.81 -10.26 9.37
C THR A 341 18.64 -10.51 10.85
N THR A 342 18.12 -11.67 11.23
CA THR A 342 17.96 -12.05 12.64
C THR A 342 19.30 -12.07 13.37
N GLU A 343 19.34 -11.40 14.53
CA GLU A 343 20.43 -11.46 15.51
C GLU A 343 20.11 -12.48 16.61
N ALA A 344 18.90 -12.40 17.19
CA ALA A 344 18.45 -13.29 18.25
C ALA A 344 16.93 -13.49 18.19
N ILE A 345 16.44 -14.67 18.58
CA ILE A 345 15.01 -14.94 18.77
C ILE A 345 14.65 -14.57 20.21
N LEU A 346 13.62 -13.75 20.40
CA LEU A 346 13.17 -13.27 21.71
C LEU A 346 11.98 -14.08 22.21
N GLU A 347 10.93 -14.18 21.38
CA GLU A 347 9.70 -14.91 21.70
C GLU A 347 9.22 -15.69 20.48
N ILE A 348 8.58 -16.83 20.73
CA ILE A 348 7.89 -17.65 19.75
C ILE A 348 6.47 -17.81 20.26
N GLU A 349 5.50 -17.33 19.51
CA GLU A 349 4.08 -17.40 19.87
C GLU A 349 3.76 -16.71 21.21
N GLY A 350 4.44 -15.60 21.50
CA GLY A 350 4.32 -14.86 22.75
C GLY A 350 4.99 -15.52 23.97
N ILE A 351 5.67 -16.65 23.77
CA ILE A 351 6.42 -17.35 24.82
C ILE A 351 7.92 -17.02 24.66
N PRO A 352 8.64 -16.65 25.73
CA PRO A 352 10.08 -16.45 25.67
C PRO A 352 10.80 -17.64 25.03
N ALA A 353 11.75 -17.37 24.12
CA ALA A 353 12.41 -18.41 23.33
C ALA A 353 13.12 -19.48 24.18
N ALA A 354 13.58 -19.11 25.39
CA ALA A 354 14.20 -20.02 26.35
C ALA A 354 13.20 -21.00 27.01
N GLU A 355 11.91 -20.65 27.04
CA GLU A 355 10.84 -21.43 27.66
C GLU A 355 9.96 -22.13 26.62
N PHE A 356 10.09 -21.76 25.35
CA PHE A 356 9.29 -22.31 24.27
C PHE A 356 9.54 -23.82 24.12
N GLN A 357 8.45 -24.58 24.22
CA GLN A 357 8.45 -26.02 23.95
C GLN A 357 7.63 -26.31 22.71
N GLN A 358 8.17 -27.13 21.82
CA GLN A 358 7.48 -27.48 20.59
C GLN A 358 6.22 -28.29 20.90
N THR A 359 5.09 -27.82 20.40
CA THR A 359 3.81 -28.50 20.49
C THR A 359 3.75 -29.67 19.51
N LYS A 360 2.86 -30.62 19.79
CA LYS A 360 2.53 -31.72 18.86
C LYS A 360 2.11 -31.12 17.52
N ASP A 361 2.67 -31.65 16.43
CA ASP A 361 2.33 -31.18 15.08
C ASP A 361 0.85 -31.37 14.77
N PHE A 362 0.25 -30.37 14.12
CA PHE A 362 -1.15 -30.37 13.70
C PHE A 362 -1.55 -31.66 12.96
N ASP A 363 -0.69 -32.17 12.08
CA ASP A 363 -1.00 -33.37 11.29
C ASP A 363 -1.06 -34.65 12.14
N HIS A 364 -0.54 -34.61 13.37
CA HIS A 364 -0.59 -35.72 14.33
C HIS A 364 -1.72 -35.60 15.37
N LEU A 365 -2.46 -34.50 15.41
CA LEU A 365 -3.61 -34.32 16.30
C LEU A 365 -4.77 -35.25 15.91
N THR A 366 -5.51 -35.76 16.89
CA THR A 366 -6.61 -36.70 16.65
C THR A 366 -7.84 -35.95 16.11
N PRO A 367 -8.28 -36.18 14.85
CA PRO A 367 -9.43 -35.49 14.29
C PRO A 367 -10.76 -36.00 14.87
N LEU A 368 -11.63 -35.09 15.28
CA LEU A 368 -12.99 -35.37 15.74
C LEU A 368 -14.03 -34.68 14.86
N PHE A 369 -15.27 -35.16 14.95
CA PHE A 369 -16.41 -34.40 14.45
C PHE A 369 -16.66 -33.17 15.33
N PRO A 370 -17.19 -32.08 14.76
CA PRO A 370 -17.70 -30.96 15.55
C PRO A 370 -18.76 -31.43 16.56
N ASN A 371 -18.62 -30.98 17.80
CA ASN A 371 -19.51 -31.28 18.92
C ASN A 371 -19.86 -30.03 19.75
N GLU A 372 -19.19 -28.90 19.49
CA GLU A 372 -19.51 -27.61 20.05
C GLU A 372 -20.01 -26.69 18.93
N ARG A 373 -21.14 -26.04 19.16
CA ARG A 373 -21.75 -25.13 18.19
C ARG A 373 -21.13 -23.74 18.28
N ILE A 374 -20.92 -23.14 17.11
CA ILE A 374 -20.64 -21.70 16.97
C ILE A 374 -21.99 -21.02 16.79
N HIS A 375 -22.44 -20.31 17.81
CA HIS A 375 -23.73 -19.62 17.82
C HIS A 375 -23.61 -18.32 17.02
N LEU A 376 -24.43 -18.18 15.97
CA LEU A 376 -24.37 -17.03 15.07
C LEU A 376 -25.53 -16.04 15.29
N GLU A 377 -26.52 -16.39 16.08
CA GLU A 377 -27.64 -15.51 16.41
C GLU A 377 -27.17 -14.23 17.12
N GLY A 378 -27.68 -13.09 16.68
CA GLY A 378 -27.49 -11.78 17.32
C GLY A 378 -28.77 -10.95 17.29
N GLU A 379 -28.75 -9.80 17.95
CA GLU A 379 -29.92 -8.92 18.04
C GLU A 379 -30.00 -7.93 16.88
N GLY A 380 -31.19 -7.79 16.29
CA GLY A 380 -31.48 -6.76 15.28
C GLY A 380 -31.68 -7.30 13.86
N PRO A 381 -32.11 -6.44 12.92
CA PRO A 381 -32.46 -6.83 11.55
C PRO A 381 -31.25 -7.35 10.76
N ASP A 382 -30.05 -6.88 11.09
CA ASP A 382 -28.82 -7.25 10.40
C ASP A 382 -28.39 -8.71 10.65
N PHE A 383 -28.98 -9.38 11.64
CA PHE A 383 -28.64 -10.76 12.03
C PHE A 383 -29.63 -11.82 11.52
N ILE A 384 -30.64 -11.44 10.72
CA ILE A 384 -31.63 -12.41 10.20
C ILE A 384 -30.95 -13.51 9.37
N GLY A 385 -29.91 -13.17 8.60
CA GLY A 385 -29.13 -14.13 7.80
C GLY A 385 -28.52 -15.24 8.64
N VAL A 386 -27.85 -14.86 9.72
CA VAL A 386 -27.16 -15.79 10.62
C VAL A 386 -28.12 -16.55 11.53
N ARG A 387 -29.23 -15.93 11.96
CA ARG A 387 -30.32 -16.65 12.65
C ARG A 387 -30.92 -17.75 11.80
N LEU A 388 -31.05 -17.52 10.49
CA LEU A 388 -31.51 -18.53 9.54
C LEU A 388 -30.49 -19.67 9.39
N ILE A 389 -29.20 -19.35 9.26
CA ILE A 389 -28.13 -20.38 9.22
C ILE A 389 -28.19 -21.24 10.49
N ASP A 390 -28.33 -20.62 11.65
CA ASP A 390 -28.40 -21.30 12.94
C ASP A 390 -29.53 -22.34 13.03
N LEU A 391 -30.61 -22.19 12.28
CA LEU A 391 -31.73 -23.15 12.27
C LEU A 391 -31.61 -24.20 11.17
N ILE A 392 -30.96 -23.88 10.04
CA ILE A 392 -30.97 -24.71 8.83
C ILE A 392 -29.63 -25.40 8.58
N ALA A 393 -28.52 -24.79 8.93
CA ALA A 393 -27.19 -25.32 8.70
C ALA A 393 -26.28 -24.85 9.85
N PRO A 394 -26.41 -25.43 11.05
CA PRO A 394 -25.67 -24.97 12.22
C PRO A 394 -24.17 -25.14 11.98
N LEU A 395 -23.38 -24.16 12.43
CA LEU A 395 -21.93 -24.16 12.33
C LEU A 395 -21.32 -24.71 13.62
N GLY A 396 -20.33 -25.59 13.52
CA GLY A 396 -19.62 -26.15 14.67
C GLY A 396 -18.12 -25.82 14.67
N LYS A 397 -17.50 -25.94 15.84
CA LYS A 397 -16.04 -25.88 15.99
C LYS A 397 -15.38 -27.05 15.27
N GLY A 398 -14.55 -26.76 14.27
CA GLY A 398 -13.96 -27.75 13.38
C GLY A 398 -14.76 -28.03 12.11
N GLN A 399 -15.78 -27.23 11.79
CA GLN A 399 -16.63 -27.45 10.61
C GLN A 399 -15.87 -27.14 9.29
N ARG A 400 -16.19 -27.91 8.24
CA ARG A 400 -15.83 -27.64 6.84
C ARG A 400 -17.08 -27.20 6.09
N GLY A 401 -17.36 -25.92 6.14
CA GLY A 401 -18.56 -25.32 5.54
C GLY A 401 -18.30 -24.74 4.16
N ILE A 402 -19.30 -24.87 3.28
CA ILE A 402 -19.30 -24.24 1.95
C ILE A 402 -20.53 -23.36 1.82
N ILE A 403 -20.35 -22.08 1.48
CA ILE A 403 -21.42 -21.17 1.03
C ILE A 403 -21.43 -21.19 -0.50
N VAL A 404 -22.39 -21.90 -1.06
CA VAL A 404 -22.57 -22.05 -2.50
C VAL A 404 -23.40 -20.90 -3.00
N ALA A 405 -22.85 -20.03 -3.84
CA ALA A 405 -23.53 -18.81 -4.24
C ALA A 405 -23.38 -18.52 -5.75
N PRO A 406 -24.46 -18.13 -6.44
CA PRO A 406 -24.36 -17.53 -7.75
C PRO A 406 -23.77 -16.11 -7.65
N PRO A 407 -23.26 -15.54 -8.75
CA PRO A 407 -22.91 -14.12 -8.82
C PRO A 407 -24.08 -13.25 -8.35
N ARG A 408 -23.81 -12.24 -7.53
CA ARG A 408 -24.82 -11.34 -6.94
C ARG A 408 -25.85 -12.03 -6.02
N GLY A 409 -25.59 -13.26 -5.55
CA GLY A 409 -26.46 -13.98 -4.61
C GLY A 409 -26.44 -13.47 -3.16
N GLY A 410 -25.60 -12.47 -2.84
CA GLY A 410 -25.47 -11.92 -1.49
C GLY A 410 -24.39 -12.60 -0.62
N LYS A 411 -23.42 -13.31 -1.22
CA LYS A 411 -22.32 -13.99 -0.51
C LYS A 411 -21.60 -13.08 0.48
N THR A 412 -21.24 -11.88 0.04
CA THR A 412 -20.38 -10.96 0.81
C THR A 412 -21.11 -10.45 2.04
N ILE A 413 -22.39 -10.08 1.90
CA ILE A 413 -23.23 -9.64 3.01
C ILE A 413 -23.36 -10.75 4.06
N LEU A 414 -23.64 -11.98 3.61
CA LEU A 414 -23.77 -13.12 4.51
C LEU A 414 -22.46 -13.41 5.25
N LEU A 415 -21.32 -13.37 4.54
CA LEU A 415 -20.00 -13.61 5.14
C LEU A 415 -19.66 -12.53 6.19
N LYS A 416 -19.96 -11.26 5.91
CA LYS A 416 -19.80 -10.17 6.90
C LYS A 416 -20.69 -10.35 8.13
N GLN A 417 -21.95 -10.77 7.94
CA GLN A 417 -22.85 -11.05 9.05
C GLN A 417 -22.32 -12.18 9.93
N ILE A 418 -21.82 -13.26 9.33
CA ILE A 418 -21.19 -14.38 10.04
C ILE A 418 -19.96 -13.90 10.82
N ALA A 419 -19.09 -13.13 10.17
CA ALA A 419 -17.86 -12.63 10.79
C ALA A 419 -18.14 -11.73 12.01
N ARG A 420 -19.04 -10.76 11.87
CA ARG A 420 -19.47 -9.90 12.98
C ARG A 420 -20.11 -10.70 14.11
N SER A 421 -20.93 -11.69 13.77
CA SER A 421 -21.57 -12.54 14.76
C SER A 421 -20.56 -13.37 15.55
N ILE A 422 -19.58 -13.96 14.87
CA ILE A 422 -18.49 -14.70 15.53
C ILE A 422 -17.74 -13.79 16.50
N GLN A 423 -17.39 -12.56 16.11
CA GLN A 423 -16.70 -11.64 17.02
C GLN A 423 -17.52 -11.27 18.26
N LEU A 424 -18.83 -11.11 18.10
CA LEU A 424 -19.72 -10.74 19.20
C LEU A 424 -19.95 -11.91 20.16
N ASN A 425 -20.18 -13.10 19.62
CA ASN A 425 -20.61 -14.27 20.40
C ASN A 425 -19.44 -15.16 20.86
N HIS A 426 -18.32 -15.11 20.13
CA HIS A 426 -17.14 -15.95 20.33
C HIS A 426 -15.84 -15.12 20.32
N PRO A 427 -15.69 -14.12 21.21
CA PRO A 427 -14.47 -13.31 21.27
C PRO A 427 -13.22 -14.11 21.68
N GLU A 428 -13.39 -15.32 22.24
CA GLU A 428 -12.32 -16.26 22.54
C GLU A 428 -11.75 -16.97 21.31
N ALA A 429 -12.50 -17.00 20.21
CA ALA A 429 -12.10 -17.66 18.98
C ALA A 429 -11.28 -16.72 18.09
N GLU A 430 -10.24 -17.26 17.47
CA GLU A 430 -9.38 -16.53 16.53
C GLU A 430 -10.06 -16.49 15.16
N LEU A 431 -10.63 -15.34 14.81
CA LEU A 431 -11.27 -15.12 13.51
C LEU A 431 -10.26 -14.60 12.48
N LEU A 432 -9.98 -15.42 11.47
CA LEU A 432 -9.14 -15.07 10.33
C LEU A 432 -10.01 -14.95 9.08
N ILE A 433 -9.78 -13.91 8.28
CA ILE A 433 -10.54 -13.67 7.05
C ILE A 433 -9.58 -13.64 5.87
N LEU A 434 -9.86 -14.43 4.84
CA LEU A 434 -9.01 -14.56 3.66
C LEU A 434 -9.80 -14.24 2.40
N LEU A 435 -9.45 -13.12 1.77
CA LEU A 435 -10.07 -12.61 0.54
C LEU A 435 -9.09 -12.77 -0.64
N LEU A 436 -9.48 -13.54 -1.66
CA LEU A 436 -8.66 -13.89 -2.80
C LEU A 436 -9.32 -13.44 -4.11
N ASP A 437 -8.55 -12.72 -4.94
CA ASP A 437 -8.99 -12.23 -6.26
C ASP A 437 -10.27 -11.37 -6.17
N GLU A 438 -10.39 -10.60 -5.08
CA GLU A 438 -11.49 -9.66 -4.84
C GLU A 438 -11.06 -8.23 -5.12
N ARG A 439 -12.04 -7.33 -5.31
CA ARG A 439 -11.76 -5.92 -5.62
C ARG A 439 -11.19 -5.15 -4.42
N PRO A 440 -10.22 -4.24 -4.60
CA PRO A 440 -9.66 -3.46 -3.50
C PRO A 440 -10.72 -2.72 -2.66
N GLU A 441 -11.72 -2.12 -3.31
CA GLU A 441 -12.81 -1.42 -2.62
C GLU A 441 -13.70 -2.38 -1.79
N GLU A 442 -13.87 -3.62 -2.23
CA GLU A 442 -14.63 -4.63 -1.49
C GLU A 442 -13.83 -5.16 -0.29
N VAL A 443 -12.50 -5.23 -0.40
CA VAL A 443 -11.60 -5.56 0.72
C VAL A 443 -11.64 -4.47 1.80
N THR A 444 -11.49 -3.19 1.41
CA THR A 444 -11.59 -2.07 2.38
C THR A 444 -12.95 -2.06 3.09
N ASP A 445 -14.04 -2.22 2.34
CA ASP A 445 -15.39 -2.29 2.90
C ASP A 445 -15.58 -3.51 3.83
N PHE A 446 -14.87 -4.61 3.60
CA PHE A 446 -14.87 -5.77 4.50
C PHE A 446 -14.12 -5.48 5.80
N GLU A 447 -12.92 -4.90 5.70
CA GLU A 447 -12.07 -4.52 6.83
C GLU A 447 -12.77 -3.55 7.77
N GLU A 448 -13.35 -2.47 7.23
CA GLU A 448 -14.07 -1.45 8.00
C GLU A 448 -15.33 -1.98 8.69
N THR A 449 -15.98 -2.99 8.11
CA THR A 449 -17.24 -3.52 8.64
C THR A 449 -17.04 -4.55 9.76
N VAL A 450 -15.98 -5.37 9.66
CA VAL A 450 -15.84 -6.58 10.48
C VAL A 450 -14.86 -6.39 11.62
N GLY A 451 -13.87 -5.50 11.53
CA GLY A 451 -12.94 -5.26 12.65
C GLY A 451 -12.14 -6.50 13.09
N ALA A 452 -11.89 -7.44 12.18
CA ALA A 452 -11.08 -8.65 12.40
C ALA A 452 -9.81 -8.62 11.55
N GLU A 453 -8.90 -9.58 11.75
CA GLU A 453 -7.71 -9.72 10.92
C GLU A 453 -8.10 -10.20 9.51
N VAL A 454 -7.93 -9.32 8.52
CA VAL A 454 -8.21 -9.60 7.11
C VAL A 454 -6.89 -9.75 6.35
N PHE A 455 -6.75 -10.90 5.70
CA PHE A 455 -5.69 -11.20 4.75
C PHE A 455 -6.28 -11.12 3.34
N ALA A 456 -5.72 -10.26 2.50
CA ALA A 456 -6.22 -10.06 1.16
C ALA A 456 -5.11 -10.19 0.10
N SER A 457 -5.51 -10.74 -1.04
CA SER A 457 -4.74 -10.72 -2.28
C SER A 457 -5.70 -10.35 -3.41
N THR A 458 -5.70 -9.06 -3.78
CA THR A 458 -6.66 -8.49 -4.74
C THR A 458 -6.43 -9.01 -6.16
N PHE A 459 -7.38 -8.78 -7.07
CA PHE A 459 -7.28 -9.23 -8.47
C PHE A 459 -6.09 -8.63 -9.25
N ASP A 460 -5.49 -7.54 -8.75
CA ASP A 460 -4.27 -6.94 -9.32
C ASP A 460 -3.02 -7.79 -9.05
N GLU A 461 -3.09 -8.72 -8.09
CA GLU A 461 -1.98 -9.60 -7.73
C GLU A 461 -1.94 -10.85 -8.62
N PRO A 462 -0.74 -11.40 -8.91
CA PRO A 462 -0.64 -12.59 -9.76
C PRO A 462 -1.26 -13.82 -9.06
N ALA A 463 -1.88 -14.73 -9.80
CA ALA A 463 -2.55 -15.91 -9.23
C ALA A 463 -1.69 -16.75 -8.25
N LYS A 464 -0.38 -16.82 -8.49
CA LYS A 464 0.57 -17.50 -7.59
C LYS A 464 0.60 -16.89 -6.18
N ARG A 465 0.38 -15.58 -6.09
CA ARG A 465 0.35 -14.83 -4.83
C ARG A 465 -0.90 -15.18 -4.00
N HIS A 466 -2.06 -15.39 -4.63
CA HIS A 466 -3.25 -15.89 -3.93
C HIS A 466 -2.97 -17.21 -3.19
N ALA A 467 -2.30 -18.15 -3.85
CA ALA A 467 -1.90 -19.42 -3.23
C ALA A 467 -0.90 -19.22 -2.08
N GLN A 468 0.08 -18.33 -2.26
CA GLN A 468 1.08 -18.04 -1.23
C GLN A 468 0.46 -17.46 0.04
N VAL A 469 -0.44 -16.46 -0.09
CA VAL A 469 -1.15 -15.89 1.07
C VAL A 469 -1.99 -16.96 1.75
N ALA A 470 -2.77 -17.71 0.97
CA ALA A 470 -3.63 -18.74 1.51
C ALA A 470 -2.84 -19.80 2.28
N ASP A 471 -1.77 -20.34 1.69
CA ASP A 471 -0.92 -21.34 2.33
C ASP A 471 -0.36 -20.82 3.66
N LEU A 472 0.09 -19.56 3.72
CA LEU A 472 0.66 -18.98 4.93
C LEU A 472 -0.40 -18.72 6.01
N VAL A 473 -1.60 -18.24 5.64
CA VAL A 473 -2.74 -18.11 6.56
C VAL A 473 -3.14 -19.47 7.13
N LEU A 474 -3.16 -20.52 6.29
CA LEU A 474 -3.46 -21.87 6.76
C LEU A 474 -2.40 -22.39 7.74
N GLU A 475 -1.11 -22.18 7.46
CA GLU A 475 -0.06 -22.55 8.40
C GLU A 475 -0.20 -21.78 9.72
N ARG A 476 -0.49 -20.47 9.67
CA ARG A 476 -0.78 -19.66 10.88
C ARG A 476 -1.94 -20.25 11.69
N ALA A 477 -3.05 -20.59 11.01
CA ALA A 477 -4.21 -21.20 11.64
C ALA A 477 -3.85 -22.53 12.33
N LYS A 478 -3.04 -23.39 11.69
CA LYS A 478 -2.56 -24.64 12.31
C LYS A 478 -1.74 -24.38 13.57
N ARG A 479 -0.82 -23.41 13.54
CA ARG A 479 0.00 -23.06 14.72
C ARG A 479 -0.84 -22.59 15.90
N LEU A 480 -1.91 -21.83 15.64
CA LEU A 480 -2.88 -21.41 16.66
C LEU A 480 -3.65 -22.61 17.24
N VAL A 481 -4.09 -23.56 16.41
CA VAL A 481 -4.76 -24.78 16.91
C VAL A 481 -3.83 -25.65 17.74
N GLU A 482 -2.54 -25.73 17.38
CA GLU A 482 -1.54 -26.45 18.19
C GLU A 482 -1.36 -25.83 19.59
N GLN A 483 -1.76 -24.56 19.79
CA GLN A 483 -1.84 -23.88 21.10
C GLN A 483 -3.21 -24.05 21.76
N LYS A 484 -4.05 -24.96 21.25
CA LYS A 484 -5.40 -25.25 21.74
C LYS A 484 -6.40 -24.11 21.54
N LYS A 485 -6.15 -23.21 20.58
CA LYS A 485 -7.10 -22.17 20.21
C LYS A 485 -8.13 -22.69 19.22
N ASP A 486 -9.34 -22.16 19.31
CA ASP A 486 -10.38 -22.33 18.30
C ASP A 486 -10.20 -21.28 17.21
N VAL A 487 -9.91 -21.71 15.99
CA VAL A 487 -9.63 -20.84 14.86
C VAL A 487 -10.76 -20.96 13.84
N ILE A 488 -11.30 -19.83 13.40
CA ILE A 488 -12.33 -19.77 12.37
C ILE A 488 -11.78 -19.00 11.17
N LEU A 489 -11.62 -19.69 10.05
CA LEU A 489 -11.15 -19.11 8.79
C LEU A 489 -12.32 -18.92 7.83
N LEU A 490 -12.64 -17.67 7.53
CA LEU A 490 -13.59 -17.29 6.49
C LEU A 490 -12.85 -17.07 5.17
N LEU A 491 -13.18 -17.84 4.13
CA LEU A 491 -12.48 -17.80 2.85
C LEU A 491 -13.41 -17.39 1.70
N ASP A 492 -13.05 -16.33 0.98
CA ASP A 492 -13.70 -15.92 -0.26
C ASP A 492 -12.67 -15.89 -1.40
N SER A 493 -12.52 -16.92 -2.24
CA SER A 493 -13.33 -18.15 -2.37
C SER A 493 -12.48 -19.39 -2.69
N LEU A 494 -13.06 -20.58 -2.53
CA LEU A 494 -12.44 -21.86 -2.94
C LEU A 494 -12.09 -21.90 -4.43
N THR A 495 -12.96 -21.31 -5.27
CA THR A 495 -12.74 -21.23 -6.71
C THR A 495 -11.47 -20.45 -7.04
N ARG A 496 -11.23 -19.34 -6.32
CA ARG A 496 -10.04 -18.52 -6.50
C ARG A 496 -8.78 -19.17 -5.93
N LEU A 497 -8.89 -19.86 -4.81
CA LEU A 497 -7.83 -20.70 -4.26
C LEU A 497 -7.37 -21.77 -5.27
N ALA A 498 -8.31 -22.50 -5.87
CA ALA A 498 -8.02 -23.56 -6.84
C ALA A 498 -7.29 -23.02 -8.07
N ARG A 499 -7.70 -21.85 -8.58
CA ARG A 499 -6.99 -21.14 -9.68
C ARG A 499 -5.58 -20.74 -9.27
N GLY A 500 -5.41 -20.18 -8.07
CA GLY A 500 -4.10 -19.82 -7.54
C GLY A 500 -3.14 -21.01 -7.46
N HIS A 501 -3.61 -22.14 -6.92
CA HIS A 501 -2.83 -23.37 -6.88
C HIS A 501 -2.49 -23.93 -8.27
N ASN A 502 -3.40 -23.77 -9.23
CA ASN A 502 -3.16 -24.19 -10.61
C ASN A 502 -2.06 -23.37 -11.27
N SER A 503 -2.08 -22.04 -11.11
CA SER A 503 -1.03 -21.15 -11.62
C SER A 503 0.31 -21.31 -10.89
N ALA A 504 0.30 -21.73 -9.63
CA ALA A 504 1.51 -21.99 -8.86
C ALA A 504 2.16 -23.34 -9.20
N SER A 505 1.41 -24.29 -9.74
CA SER A 505 1.89 -25.62 -10.13
C SER A 505 2.63 -25.55 -11.48
N GLN A 506 3.84 -26.10 -11.56
CA GLN A 506 4.63 -26.11 -12.80
C GLN A 506 4.44 -27.41 -13.57
N GLY A 507 3.82 -27.32 -14.76
CA GLY A 507 3.67 -28.44 -15.68
C GLY A 507 2.74 -29.55 -15.15
N GLY A 508 2.21 -30.35 -16.06
CA GLY A 508 1.35 -31.49 -15.72
C GLY A 508 0.18 -31.66 -16.69
N PRO A 509 -0.56 -32.77 -16.59
CA PRO A 509 -1.75 -33.00 -17.39
C PRO A 509 -2.80 -31.94 -17.06
N ILE A 510 -3.39 -31.36 -18.10
CA ILE A 510 -4.56 -30.49 -17.95
C ILE A 510 -5.76 -31.41 -17.73
N GLY A 511 -6.38 -31.32 -16.55
CA GLY A 511 -7.59 -32.07 -16.21
C GLY A 511 -8.86 -31.42 -16.75
N SER A 512 -10.00 -31.97 -16.34
CA SER A 512 -11.31 -31.40 -16.64
C SER A 512 -11.41 -29.94 -16.15
N GLY A 513 -12.04 -29.07 -16.93
CA GLY A 513 -12.22 -27.66 -16.57
C GLY A 513 -10.94 -26.81 -16.61
N GLY A 514 -9.83 -27.33 -17.14
CA GLY A 514 -8.56 -26.58 -17.26
C GLY A 514 -7.70 -26.55 -15.99
N LEU A 515 -8.07 -27.34 -14.96
CA LEU A 515 -7.32 -27.45 -13.71
C LEU A 515 -6.48 -28.73 -13.69
N SER A 516 -5.24 -28.61 -13.21
CA SER A 516 -4.39 -29.76 -12.97
C SER A 516 -4.91 -30.57 -11.75
N PRO A 517 -4.90 -31.91 -11.82
CA PRO A 517 -5.30 -32.75 -10.68
C PRO A 517 -4.50 -32.48 -9.41
N ALA A 518 -3.22 -32.15 -9.55
CA ALA A 518 -2.35 -31.80 -8.43
C ALA A 518 -2.78 -30.51 -7.71
N ALA A 519 -3.20 -29.48 -8.47
CA ALA A 519 -3.71 -28.24 -7.89
C ALA A 519 -5.05 -28.44 -7.17
N LEU A 520 -5.95 -29.25 -7.74
CA LEU A 520 -7.20 -29.63 -7.07
C LEU A 520 -6.92 -30.41 -5.79
N GLN A 521 -6.01 -31.38 -5.82
CA GLN A 521 -5.61 -32.13 -4.63
C GLN A 521 -5.04 -31.22 -3.53
N LYS A 522 -4.18 -30.25 -3.90
CA LYS A 522 -3.63 -29.28 -2.94
C LYS A 522 -4.71 -28.42 -2.30
N SER A 523 -5.62 -27.90 -3.11
CA SER A 523 -6.75 -27.09 -2.65
C SER A 523 -7.72 -27.92 -1.79
N ARG A 524 -7.95 -29.19 -2.14
CA ARG A 524 -8.73 -30.12 -1.31
C ARG A 524 -8.06 -30.40 0.02
N LYS A 525 -6.73 -30.56 0.05
CA LYS A 525 -5.97 -30.71 1.30
C LYS A 525 -6.11 -29.46 2.19
N PHE A 526 -6.05 -28.26 1.60
CA PHE A 526 -6.30 -27.00 2.30
C PHE A 526 -7.66 -27.05 3.00
N PHE A 527 -8.74 -27.26 2.24
CA PHE A 527 -10.09 -27.25 2.80
C PHE A 527 -10.34 -28.42 3.77
N GLY A 528 -9.76 -29.59 3.50
CA GLY A 528 -9.80 -30.77 4.37
C GLY A 528 -8.96 -30.65 5.64
N THR A 529 -8.22 -29.56 5.83
CA THR A 529 -7.45 -29.34 7.07
C THR A 529 -8.40 -29.05 8.24
N ALA A 530 -9.54 -28.39 8.00
CA ALA A 530 -10.51 -28.07 9.03
C ALA A 530 -11.09 -29.32 9.71
N ARG A 531 -10.99 -29.32 11.05
CA ARG A 531 -11.32 -30.43 11.94
C ARG A 531 -11.41 -29.93 13.38
N ASN A 532 -12.20 -30.61 14.19
CA ASN A 532 -12.09 -30.53 15.65
C ASN A 532 -10.94 -31.43 16.10
N VAL A 533 -10.25 -31.13 17.20
CA VAL A 533 -9.13 -31.96 17.70
C VAL A 533 -9.34 -32.37 19.16
N GLU A 534 -8.96 -33.61 19.48
CA GLU A 534 -9.13 -34.17 20.83
C GLU A 534 -8.24 -33.48 21.87
N GLU A 535 -7.03 -33.08 21.50
CA GLU A 535 -6.06 -32.46 22.41
C GLU A 535 -6.38 -31.01 22.81
N GLY A 536 -7.44 -30.43 22.22
CA GLY A 536 -7.91 -29.07 22.45
C GLY A 536 -7.66 -28.13 21.25
N GLY A 537 -8.60 -27.21 21.05
CA GLY A 537 -8.66 -26.31 19.89
C GLY A 537 -9.45 -26.90 18.72
N SER A 538 -9.63 -26.11 17.67
CA SER A 538 -10.31 -26.55 16.45
C SER A 538 -9.98 -25.63 15.27
N LEU A 539 -9.99 -26.17 14.05
CA LEU A 539 -9.92 -25.36 12.84
C LEU A 539 -11.25 -25.47 12.09
N THR A 540 -12.02 -24.38 12.10
CA THR A 540 -13.22 -24.22 11.27
C THR A 540 -12.84 -23.48 10.00
N ILE A 541 -13.23 -24.00 8.83
CA ILE A 541 -13.12 -23.28 7.55
C ILE A 541 -14.51 -23.14 6.96
N LEU A 542 -14.96 -21.92 6.76
CA LEU A 542 -16.19 -21.60 6.03
C LEU A 542 -15.80 -20.84 4.76
N ALA A 543 -16.01 -21.47 3.61
CA ALA A 543 -15.52 -20.93 2.36
C ALA A 543 -16.65 -20.74 1.34
N THR A 544 -16.59 -19.68 0.54
CA THR A 544 -17.54 -19.49 -0.57
C THR A 544 -17.12 -20.32 -1.78
N ALA A 545 -18.10 -20.78 -2.55
CA ALA A 545 -17.91 -21.42 -3.85
C ALA A 545 -18.89 -20.81 -4.85
N LEU A 546 -18.34 -20.38 -6.00
CA LEU A 546 -19.16 -19.82 -7.07
C LEU A 546 -19.78 -20.94 -7.90
N VAL A 547 -21.08 -20.81 -8.20
CA VAL A 547 -21.83 -21.69 -9.11
C VAL A 547 -22.60 -20.85 -10.12
N GLU A 548 -23.13 -21.48 -11.17
CA GLU A 548 -23.95 -20.81 -12.19
C GLU A 548 -23.21 -19.66 -12.91
N THR A 549 -21.89 -19.77 -13.02
CA THR A 549 -21.02 -18.78 -13.69
C THR A 549 -20.77 -19.09 -15.16
N GLU A 550 -21.44 -20.11 -15.71
CA GLU A 550 -21.20 -20.68 -17.05
C GLU A 550 -19.75 -21.19 -17.26
N SER A 551 -18.96 -21.25 -16.19
CA SER A 551 -17.57 -21.70 -16.19
C SER A 551 -17.49 -23.17 -15.79
N ARG A 552 -17.13 -24.04 -16.74
CA ARG A 552 -16.85 -25.47 -16.44
C ARG A 552 -15.79 -25.66 -15.34
N LEU A 553 -14.86 -24.71 -15.21
CA LEU A 553 -13.86 -24.73 -14.14
C LEU A 553 -14.53 -24.65 -12.78
N ASP A 554 -15.48 -23.73 -12.62
CA ASP A 554 -16.13 -23.45 -11.34
C ASP A 554 -17.03 -24.63 -10.95
N ASP A 555 -17.69 -25.27 -11.93
CA ASP A 555 -18.46 -26.50 -11.71
C ASP A 555 -17.57 -27.66 -11.21
N VAL A 556 -16.41 -27.87 -11.85
CA VAL A 556 -15.45 -28.92 -11.45
C VAL A 556 -14.90 -28.67 -10.05
N VAL A 557 -14.58 -27.42 -9.73
CA VAL A 557 -14.16 -27.00 -8.39
C VAL A 557 -15.26 -27.35 -7.39
N PHE A 558 -16.49 -26.89 -7.63
CA PHE A 558 -17.60 -27.11 -6.69
C PHE A 558 -17.83 -28.59 -6.41
N GLU A 559 -17.89 -29.44 -7.45
CA GLU A 559 -18.10 -30.88 -7.28
C GLU A 559 -16.97 -31.56 -6.49
N GLU A 560 -15.71 -31.15 -6.68
CA GLU A 560 -14.56 -31.68 -5.93
C GLU A 560 -14.62 -31.32 -4.43
N PHE A 561 -15.06 -30.10 -4.10
CA PHE A 561 -15.14 -29.65 -2.71
C PHE A 561 -16.40 -30.10 -1.98
N LYS A 562 -17.52 -30.28 -2.70
CA LYS A 562 -18.80 -30.73 -2.14
C LYS A 562 -18.67 -32.06 -1.38
N GLY A 563 -17.88 -33.00 -1.92
CA GLY A 563 -17.60 -34.27 -1.25
C GLY A 563 -16.75 -34.14 0.03
N THR A 564 -15.96 -33.07 0.14
CA THR A 564 -15.01 -32.82 1.23
C THR A 564 -15.67 -32.06 2.40
N GLY A 565 -16.62 -31.19 2.08
CA GLY A 565 -17.40 -30.41 3.05
C GLY A 565 -18.38 -31.25 3.87
N ASN A 566 -18.72 -30.76 5.05
CA ASN A 566 -19.73 -31.36 5.94
C ASN A 566 -20.83 -30.36 6.34
N MET A 567 -20.81 -29.13 5.83
CA MET A 567 -21.89 -28.14 5.90
C MET A 567 -22.01 -27.45 4.55
N GLU A 568 -23.24 -27.27 4.07
CA GLU A 568 -23.54 -26.54 2.83
C GLU A 568 -24.64 -25.50 3.10
N VAL A 569 -24.40 -24.25 2.72
CA VAL A 569 -25.41 -23.19 2.67
C VAL A 569 -25.51 -22.75 1.23
N ARG A 570 -26.66 -23.01 0.60
CA ARG A 570 -26.85 -22.69 -0.81
C ARG A 570 -27.69 -21.44 -0.98
N LEU A 571 -27.18 -20.48 -1.74
CA LEU A 571 -27.90 -19.27 -2.13
C LEU A 571 -28.57 -19.50 -3.48
N ASP A 572 -29.82 -19.06 -3.59
CA ASP A 572 -30.67 -19.26 -4.76
C ASP A 572 -30.74 -17.98 -5.61
N ARG A 573 -30.52 -18.15 -6.91
CA ARG A 573 -30.53 -17.04 -7.87
C ARG A 573 -31.92 -16.45 -8.06
N GLU A 574 -32.97 -17.27 -8.12
CA GLU A 574 -34.33 -16.80 -8.35
C GLU A 574 -34.84 -15.99 -7.15
N LEU A 575 -34.50 -16.42 -5.93
CA LEU A 575 -34.79 -15.65 -4.71
C LEU A 575 -34.07 -14.30 -4.71
N ALA A 576 -32.79 -14.28 -5.11
CA ALA A 576 -32.00 -13.05 -5.19
C ALA A 576 -32.55 -12.08 -6.26
N GLU A 577 -32.95 -12.57 -7.44
CA GLU A 577 -33.57 -11.78 -8.50
C GLU A 577 -34.92 -11.19 -8.07
N ARG A 578 -35.68 -11.92 -7.26
CA ARG A 578 -36.92 -11.44 -6.60
C ARG A 578 -36.67 -10.53 -5.39
N ARG A 579 -35.40 -10.24 -5.05
CA ARG A 579 -34.98 -9.43 -3.91
C ARG A 579 -35.40 -9.98 -2.54
N VAL A 580 -35.51 -11.30 -2.41
CA VAL A 580 -35.77 -11.98 -1.14
C VAL A 580 -34.42 -12.34 -0.51
N PHE A 581 -34.02 -11.59 0.52
CA PHE A 581 -32.76 -11.79 1.24
C PHE A 581 -32.98 -12.12 2.73
N PRO A 582 -32.11 -12.95 3.35
CA PRO A 582 -31.04 -13.76 2.75
C PRO A 582 -31.58 -14.80 1.76
N ALA A 583 -30.95 -14.93 0.58
CA ALA A 583 -31.44 -15.79 -0.50
C ALA A 583 -31.11 -17.28 -0.28
N ILE A 584 -31.28 -17.80 0.95
CA ILE A 584 -30.88 -19.16 1.30
C ILE A 584 -31.94 -20.18 0.85
N HIS A 585 -31.49 -21.18 0.09
CA HIS A 585 -32.29 -22.33 -0.31
C HIS A 585 -32.40 -23.34 0.85
N ILE A 586 -33.50 -23.27 1.60
CA ILE A 586 -33.70 -24.05 2.83
C ILE A 586 -33.54 -25.57 2.63
N PRO A 587 -34.22 -26.23 1.66
CA PRO A 587 -34.08 -27.69 1.48
C PRO A 587 -32.68 -28.18 1.08
N GLN A 588 -31.89 -27.36 0.37
CA GLN A 588 -30.56 -27.72 -0.13
C GLN A 588 -29.45 -27.33 0.84
N SER A 589 -29.78 -26.63 1.92
CA SER A 589 -28.83 -26.22 2.95
C SER A 589 -28.92 -27.14 4.16
N GLY A 590 -27.77 -27.48 4.74
CA GLY A 590 -27.71 -28.38 5.88
C GLY A 590 -26.30 -28.69 6.38
N THR A 591 -26.24 -29.26 7.57
CA THR A 591 -25.01 -29.72 8.21
C THR A 591 -25.11 -31.23 8.43
N ARG A 592 -24.04 -31.98 8.12
CA ARG A 592 -23.97 -33.42 8.43
C ARG A 592 -23.81 -33.61 9.93
N ASN A 593 -24.55 -34.55 10.51
CA ASN A 593 -24.57 -34.83 11.95
C ASN A 593 -24.90 -33.57 12.78
N ASP A 594 -25.88 -32.80 12.31
CA ASP A 594 -26.35 -31.58 12.98
C ASP A 594 -27.02 -31.85 14.34
N ASP A 595 -27.49 -33.08 14.57
CA ASP A 595 -27.96 -33.61 15.85
C ASP A 595 -26.97 -33.41 17.01
N ARG A 596 -25.66 -33.32 16.70
CA ARG A 596 -24.60 -33.09 17.70
C ARG A 596 -24.44 -31.63 18.11
N LEU A 597 -24.95 -30.71 17.30
CA LEU A 597 -24.77 -29.26 17.48
C LEU A 597 -25.98 -28.59 18.13
N TYR A 598 -27.13 -29.27 18.13
CA TYR A 598 -28.35 -28.81 18.76
C TYR A 598 -28.52 -29.41 20.15
N HIS A 599 -29.25 -28.69 21.01
CA HIS A 599 -29.83 -29.35 22.17
C HIS A 599 -30.88 -30.39 21.70
N PRO A 600 -31.03 -31.57 22.34
CA PRO A 600 -31.97 -32.59 21.90
C PRO A 600 -33.41 -32.10 21.71
N ASP A 601 -33.90 -31.24 22.61
CA ASP A 601 -35.24 -30.65 22.52
C ASP A 601 -35.36 -29.61 21.38
N GLU A 602 -34.29 -28.84 21.15
CA GLU A 602 -34.22 -27.88 20.05
C GLU A 602 -34.24 -28.62 18.71
N PHE A 603 -33.47 -29.70 18.59
CA PHE A 603 -33.35 -30.50 17.38
C PHE A 603 -34.70 -31.03 16.90
N LEU A 604 -35.51 -31.62 17.80
CA LEU A 604 -36.82 -32.15 17.46
C LEU A 604 -37.73 -31.07 16.86
N LYS A 605 -37.71 -29.88 17.44
CA LYS A 605 -38.51 -28.74 16.99
C LYS A 605 -37.99 -28.15 15.68
N VAL A 606 -36.68 -28.04 15.51
CA VAL A 606 -36.05 -27.62 14.25
C VAL A 606 -36.42 -28.59 13.12
N VAL A 607 -36.40 -29.90 13.37
CA VAL A 607 -36.83 -30.92 12.41
C VAL A 607 -38.29 -30.75 12.02
N ASP A 608 -39.19 -30.46 12.97
CA ASP A 608 -40.61 -30.21 12.68
C ASP A 608 -40.82 -28.94 11.83
N ILE A 609 -40.11 -27.86 12.16
CA ILE A 609 -40.09 -26.63 11.34
C ILE A 609 -39.64 -26.94 9.91
N ARG A 610 -38.55 -27.70 9.74
CA ARG A 610 -38.06 -28.08 8.41
C ARG A 610 -39.06 -28.93 7.64
N LYS A 611 -39.75 -29.88 8.29
CA LYS A 611 -40.79 -30.71 7.65
C LYS A 611 -41.97 -29.87 7.16
N GLN A 612 -42.38 -28.86 7.92
CA GLN A 612 -43.46 -27.95 7.50
C GLN A 612 -43.02 -27.10 6.31
N LEU A 613 -41.82 -26.51 6.35
CA LEU A 613 -41.28 -25.70 5.26
C LEU A 613 -41.07 -26.49 3.97
N ALA A 614 -40.71 -27.78 4.07
CA ALA A 614 -40.53 -28.65 2.91
C ALA A 614 -41.83 -28.92 2.13
N GLN A 615 -43.01 -28.64 2.71
CA GLN A 615 -44.31 -28.76 2.02
C GLN A 615 -44.65 -27.52 1.18
N LEU A 616 -43.92 -26.42 1.36
CA LEU A 616 -44.15 -25.17 0.66
C LEU A 616 -43.20 -25.01 -0.54
N PRO A 617 -43.59 -24.25 -1.57
CA PRO A 617 -42.65 -23.78 -2.59
C PRO A 617 -41.50 -22.99 -1.96
N ILE A 618 -40.31 -23.04 -2.56
CA ILE A 618 -39.06 -22.48 -2.00
C ILE A 618 -39.20 -21.02 -1.57
N GLY A 619 -39.80 -20.17 -2.44
CA GLY A 619 -40.01 -18.75 -2.14
C GLY A 619 -40.97 -18.51 -0.97
N ASP A 620 -42.04 -19.30 -0.89
CA ASP A 620 -43.04 -19.20 0.18
C ASP A 620 -42.48 -19.72 1.51
N ALA A 621 -41.71 -20.81 1.46
CA ALA A 621 -41.01 -21.37 2.61
C ALA A 621 -40.07 -20.34 3.25
N LEU A 622 -39.21 -19.72 2.43
CA LEU A 622 -38.29 -18.69 2.92
C LEU A 622 -39.05 -17.47 3.45
N THR A 623 -40.05 -16.98 2.72
CA THR A 623 -40.83 -15.80 3.14
C THR A 623 -41.56 -16.06 4.47
N SER A 624 -42.15 -17.25 4.64
CA SER A 624 -42.80 -17.67 5.88
C SER A 624 -41.81 -17.71 7.05
N LEU A 625 -40.64 -18.33 6.85
CA LEU A 625 -39.62 -18.39 7.90
C LEU A 625 -39.07 -17.00 8.24
N LEU A 626 -38.81 -16.15 7.25
CA LEU A 626 -38.35 -14.77 7.48
C LEU A 626 -39.39 -13.93 8.22
N SER A 627 -40.68 -14.10 7.92
CA SER A 627 -41.78 -13.44 8.65
C SER A 627 -41.78 -13.85 10.13
N ASN A 628 -41.65 -15.15 10.40
CA ASN A 628 -41.60 -15.69 11.76
C ASN A 628 -40.32 -15.28 12.52
N LEU A 629 -39.17 -15.23 11.84
CA LEU A 629 -37.91 -14.72 12.40
C LEU A 629 -38.02 -13.24 12.76
N LYS A 630 -38.65 -12.41 11.91
CA LYS A 630 -38.89 -10.99 12.21
C LYS A 630 -39.90 -10.78 13.35
N GLY A 631 -40.84 -11.70 13.50
CA GLY A 631 -41.84 -11.69 14.58
C GLY A 631 -41.33 -12.18 15.94
N THR A 632 -40.07 -12.63 16.02
CA THR A 632 -39.44 -13.16 17.23
C THR A 632 -38.09 -12.50 17.48
N LYS A 633 -37.74 -12.33 18.75
CA LYS A 633 -36.43 -11.76 19.12
C LYS A 633 -35.31 -12.78 18.97
N THR A 634 -35.59 -14.05 19.32
CA THR A 634 -34.60 -15.13 19.32
C THR A 634 -35.09 -16.40 18.62
N ASN A 635 -34.16 -17.24 18.20
CA ASN A 635 -34.44 -18.55 17.63
C ASN A 635 -35.08 -19.48 18.67
N ALA A 636 -34.68 -19.37 19.94
CA ALA A 636 -35.34 -20.10 21.03
C ALA A 636 -36.84 -19.75 21.13
N GLU A 637 -37.19 -18.46 21.03
CA GLU A 637 -38.60 -18.03 21.03
C GLU A 637 -39.37 -18.60 19.82
N LEU A 638 -38.75 -18.61 18.64
CA LEU A 638 -39.34 -19.17 17.42
C LEU A 638 -39.58 -20.68 17.56
N VAL A 639 -38.57 -21.43 18.00
CA VAL A 639 -38.61 -22.88 18.15
C VAL A 639 -39.65 -23.32 19.17
N LEU A 640 -39.84 -22.55 20.25
CA LEU A 640 -40.89 -22.79 21.25
C LEU A 640 -42.30 -22.49 20.74
N ARG A 641 -42.48 -21.42 19.94
CA ARG A 641 -43.77 -21.02 19.38
C ARG A 641 -44.19 -21.86 18.17
N GLY A 642 -43.23 -22.36 17.41
CA GLY A 642 -43.46 -22.95 16.09
C GLY A 642 -43.71 -21.90 15.00
N LEU A 643 -43.81 -22.37 13.75
CA LEU A 643 -44.23 -21.52 12.64
C LEU A 643 -45.73 -21.21 12.75
N ARG A 644 -46.09 -19.95 12.52
CA ARG A 644 -47.48 -19.49 12.47
C ARG A 644 -48.07 -19.58 11.07
#